data_AF-A0AAD5YPV5-F1
#
_entry.id   AF-A0AAD5YPV5-F1
#
_cell.length_a   1.000
_cell.length_b   1.000
_cell.length_c   1.000
_cell.angle_alpha   90.00
_cell.angle_beta   90.00
_cell.angle_gamma   90.00
#
_symmetry.space_group_name_H-M   'P 1'
#
loop_
_entity.id
_entity.type
_entity.pdbx_description
1 polymer ?
#
loop_
_entity_poly.entity_id
_entity_poly.type
_entity_poly.pdbx_seq_one_letter_code
_entity_poly.pdbx_strand_id
1 'polypeptide(L)'
;MPNNFLQYRDSATETRHPIRLYSRYVDRLHILFRFTAEEARDLIQRYLSANPDPTNNNVIGYNNKRCWPRDCRMRLIKHDVNLGRAVYWNIKQRLPRSLTTIEWEDTFVSVYSQNNPQLLFSMCGFEVRILPKIRTISGEQFSLKDAVWNLTNEQTKERTAQAFLRVSDEGVQQFNNRIRQVLMSSGSTTFSKIVNKWNTALIGLMTYYREAVIHTNELLDALVKAENKIQTRVKIGLNSKMPSRFPPVVFYTPKELGGLGMLSMGHVLIPQSDLRWSKQTDVAVTHFRAGMSHEEDQLIPNLYRYLQPWEAEFLDSARVWSEYSMKRKEANAQNRRLTLEDLEDSWDRGIPRINTLFQKDRHTLAYDRGWRVRTDWKQYQLLKHNPFWWTSQRHDGKLWQLNNYRVDVIAALGGVEGILEHTLFKGTYFPTWEGLFWEKASGFEESMRYKKLTNAQRSGLNQIPNRRFTLWWSPTINRANVYVGFQVQLDLTGIFMHGKIPTLKISLIQIFRAHLWQKIHESVVMDLCQVFDQELEPLQIETVQKETIHPRKSYKMNSSCADILLFSSYKWNISRPSLVTDGKDTLDGTTSNKYWIDVQLRWGDFDTHDIERYTRAKFLDYVSDSMSIYPSPTGVMIGMDLAYNLWSAYGNWFPGMKPLIQQAMAKIMKANPACHVLRERIRKGLQLYSSEPTEPYLNSQNYSELFSNQIIWFVDDTNVYRVTIHKTFEGNLTTKPINGAIFIFNPRSGQLFLKIIHTSVWAGQKRLGQLAKWKTAEEVAALVRSLPVEEQPKQVIVTRKGMLDPLEVHLLDFPNIVIKGSELQLPFQACMKMEKFGDLILRATQPQMVLFSLYDDWLKSISSYTAFSRLILLLRGLHVNNEKAKIILHPDKSTITEPHFVWPTLSDEEWIKVEVAMKDLILQDFGKRNSVNIASLTVSEIRDIILGQEIAAPSVQRQQMAELEKSAEAQSQVTAVQTQTTNVHGDTIQTVTTTNYEQQTFSSKSDWRVRAISSTHLALRLQHIYVSNDDVKDDAGSFTYVIPKNILRAFITASDLRTQVAAFLYGVSPPDNKQVKEIKAVAWVPQRGSNNNIELPSRLPKDDFLLKDLEPLGWIKTQALEIPHLSPTDVTTQAKLMAEHPEWGSSSICITASFTPGSVSLSAHSLTVAGFEWGRKNQDTSVNPPGFNPNMSERVQLLLSDRILGMTLVPEGRVWNYGIGLTQLWSPGISYNMTLDTPLLFWAEEHRPACILDFRCA
;
A
#
# COMPACT_ATOMS: atom_id res chain seq x y z
N MET A 1 6.46 -20.74 41.35
CA MET A 1 5.98 -19.81 40.31
C MET A 1 4.89 -18.91 40.91
N PRO A 2 4.81 -17.62 40.52
CA PRO A 2 3.69 -16.76 40.87
C PRO A 2 2.40 -17.25 40.20
N ASN A 3 1.25 -16.97 40.81
CA ASN A 3 -0.05 -17.28 40.20
C ASN A 3 -0.35 -16.26 39.08
N ASN A 4 -1.04 -16.68 38.02
CA ASN A 4 -1.62 -15.74 37.06
C ASN A 4 -2.83 -15.02 37.67
N PHE A 5 -3.35 -14.03 36.94
CA PHE A 5 -4.52 -13.26 37.35
C PHE A 5 -5.71 -14.17 37.70
N LEU A 6 -6.27 -14.00 38.90
CA LEU A 6 -7.41 -14.75 39.45
C LEU A 6 -7.22 -16.27 39.55
N GLN A 7 -5.97 -16.75 39.60
CA GLN A 7 -5.67 -18.16 39.83
C GLN A 7 -5.13 -18.42 41.24
N TYR A 8 -5.47 -19.60 41.77
CA TYR A 8 -5.00 -20.10 43.06
C TYR A 8 -4.14 -21.35 42.85
N ARG A 9 -3.35 -21.73 43.86
CA ARG A 9 -2.56 -22.96 43.81
C ARG A 9 -3.43 -24.20 43.97
N ASP A 10 -4.43 -24.11 44.84
CA ASP A 10 -5.38 -25.16 45.16
C ASP A 10 -6.71 -24.57 45.67
N SER A 11 -7.75 -25.40 45.77
CA SER A 11 -9.07 -24.97 46.27
C SER A 11 -9.08 -24.66 47.78
N ALA A 12 -8.18 -25.27 48.54
CA ALA A 12 -8.04 -25.01 49.98
C ALA A 12 -7.55 -23.57 50.25
N THR A 13 -6.57 -23.08 49.49
CA THR A 13 -6.10 -21.68 49.59
C THR A 13 -7.15 -20.69 49.12
N GLU A 14 -7.90 -21.02 48.06
CA GLU A 14 -9.01 -20.19 47.61
C GLU A 14 -10.07 -20.05 48.71
N THR A 15 -10.45 -21.15 49.39
CA THR A 15 -11.56 -21.21 50.35
C THR A 15 -11.23 -20.70 51.76
N ARG A 16 -9.94 -20.62 52.12
CA ARG A 16 -9.46 -20.23 53.47
C ARG A 16 -9.85 -18.83 53.95
N HIS A 17 -10.07 -17.85 53.06
CA HIS A 17 -10.27 -16.44 53.45
C HIS A 17 -11.47 -15.79 52.73
N PRO A 18 -12.32 -14.98 53.39
CA PRO A 18 -13.53 -14.43 52.78
C PRO A 18 -13.30 -13.62 51.49
N ILE A 19 -12.16 -12.95 51.34
CA ILE A 19 -11.76 -12.30 50.07
C ILE A 19 -11.34 -13.37 49.07
N ARG A 20 -12.11 -13.52 47.99
CA ARG A 20 -11.89 -14.50 46.92
C ARG A 20 -11.22 -13.93 45.68
N LEU A 21 -11.48 -12.69 45.33
CA LEU A 21 -10.85 -12.06 44.17
C LEU A 21 -10.55 -10.60 44.49
N TYR A 22 -9.43 -10.12 43.98
CA TYR A 22 -9.02 -8.73 44.09
C TYR A 22 -8.44 -8.27 42.76
N SER A 23 -8.89 -7.10 42.29
CA SER A 23 -8.32 -6.41 41.14
C SER A 23 -8.27 -4.92 41.42
N ARG A 24 -7.22 -4.25 40.93
CA ARG A 24 -7.08 -2.80 40.98
C ARG A 24 -6.75 -2.28 39.60
N TYR A 25 -7.63 -1.44 39.07
CA TYR A 25 -7.42 -0.74 37.81
C TYR A 25 -7.09 0.72 38.11
N VAL A 26 -5.80 1.05 38.12
CA VAL A 26 -5.26 2.37 38.52
C VAL A 26 -5.68 2.76 39.94
N ASP A 27 -6.82 3.43 40.08
CA ASP A 27 -7.44 3.93 41.31
C ASP A 27 -8.72 3.18 41.69
N ARG A 28 -9.35 2.44 40.77
CA ARG A 28 -10.58 1.68 41.03
C ARG A 28 -10.29 0.31 41.64
N LEU A 29 -10.95 0.00 42.75
CA LEU A 29 -10.82 -1.26 43.50
C LEU A 29 -12.01 -2.18 43.23
N HIS A 30 -11.73 -3.45 42.92
CA HIS A 30 -12.73 -4.49 42.75
C HIS A 30 -12.41 -5.66 43.69
N ILE A 31 -13.32 -5.97 44.61
CA ILE A 31 -13.11 -7.01 45.63
C ILE A 31 -14.34 -7.92 45.67
N LEU A 32 -14.14 -9.22 45.49
CA LEU A 32 -15.19 -10.22 45.64
C LEU A 32 -15.05 -10.94 46.97
N PHE A 33 -16.12 -10.92 47.77
CA PHE A 33 -16.19 -11.63 49.04
C PHE A 33 -17.12 -12.83 48.94
N ARG A 34 -16.78 -13.90 49.66
CA ARG A 34 -17.64 -15.06 49.89
C ARG A 34 -17.68 -15.34 51.38
N PHE A 35 -18.80 -15.02 52.00
CA PHE A 35 -19.04 -15.27 53.43
C PHE A 35 -19.86 -16.54 53.63
N THR A 36 -19.61 -17.23 54.73
CA THR A 36 -20.58 -18.17 55.33
C THR A 36 -21.66 -17.40 56.08
N ALA A 37 -22.75 -18.08 56.47
CA ALA A 37 -23.83 -17.45 57.23
C ALA A 37 -23.37 -16.92 58.59
N GLU A 38 -22.41 -17.60 59.23
CA GLU A 38 -21.85 -17.22 60.52
C GLU A 38 -20.95 -16.00 60.40
N GLU A 39 -20.03 -15.99 59.43
CA GLU A 39 -19.13 -14.87 59.17
C GLU A 39 -19.90 -13.59 58.80
N ALA A 40 -20.93 -13.72 57.96
CA ALA A 40 -21.78 -12.60 57.58
C ALA A 40 -22.53 -12.03 58.78
N ARG A 41 -23.09 -12.90 59.64
CA ARG A 41 -23.83 -12.48 60.84
C ARG A 41 -22.93 -11.74 61.82
N ASP A 42 -21.75 -12.29 62.09
CA ASP A 42 -20.77 -11.71 63.00
C ASP A 42 -20.26 -10.34 62.48
N LEU A 43 -19.96 -10.23 61.18
CA LEU A 43 -19.54 -8.96 60.57
C LEU A 43 -20.64 -7.89 60.66
N ILE A 44 -21.90 -8.25 60.38
CA ILE A 44 -23.04 -7.35 60.51
C ILE A 44 -23.22 -6.91 61.96
N GLN A 45 -23.11 -7.83 62.92
CA GLN A 45 -23.25 -7.53 64.34
C GLN A 45 -22.19 -6.53 64.78
N ARG A 46 -20.91 -6.74 64.43
CA ARG A 46 -19.82 -5.80 64.71
C ARG A 46 -20.06 -4.41 64.10
N TYR A 47 -20.56 -4.35 62.87
CA TYR A 47 -20.91 -3.09 62.22
C TYR A 47 -22.06 -2.35 62.93
N LEU A 48 -23.15 -3.05 63.28
CA LEU A 48 -24.31 -2.46 63.94
C LEU A 48 -24.03 -2.09 65.39
N SER A 49 -23.12 -2.78 66.07
CA SER A 49 -22.62 -2.37 67.39
C SER A 49 -21.86 -1.04 67.33
N ALA A 50 -21.08 -0.81 66.28
CA ALA A 50 -20.35 0.44 66.08
C ALA A 50 -21.23 1.56 65.47
N ASN A 51 -22.21 1.21 64.64
CA ASN A 51 -23.13 2.15 63.96
C ASN A 51 -24.58 1.64 64.09
N PRO A 52 -25.26 1.93 65.21
CA PRO A 52 -26.62 1.45 65.43
C PRO A 52 -27.64 2.04 64.45
N ASP A 53 -28.53 1.20 63.91
CA ASP A 53 -29.66 1.62 63.05
C ASP A 53 -30.99 1.06 63.58
N PRO A 54 -31.55 1.64 64.66
CA PRO A 54 -32.81 1.17 65.25
C PRO A 54 -34.03 1.45 64.35
N THR A 55 -33.92 2.43 63.45
CA THR A 55 -35.00 2.90 62.56
C THR A 55 -35.04 2.20 61.20
N ASN A 56 -34.11 1.27 60.91
CA ASN A 56 -33.95 0.61 59.60
C ASN A 56 -33.67 1.59 58.44
N ASN A 57 -32.98 2.70 58.71
CA ASN A 57 -32.66 3.73 57.74
C ASN A 57 -31.47 3.38 56.84
N ASN A 58 -30.75 2.28 57.10
CA ASN A 58 -29.60 1.85 56.28
C ASN A 58 -29.94 1.61 54.80
N VAL A 59 -31.21 1.38 54.48
CA VAL A 59 -31.73 1.25 53.10
C VAL A 59 -31.69 2.60 52.35
N ILE A 60 -31.88 3.71 53.08
CA ILE A 60 -31.83 5.07 52.54
C ILE A 60 -30.37 5.40 52.22
N GLY A 61 -30.13 5.97 51.04
CA GLY A 61 -28.77 6.29 50.58
C GLY A 61 -27.91 5.07 50.22
N TYR A 62 -28.50 3.89 50.00
CA TYR A 62 -27.77 2.75 49.45
C TYR A 62 -27.67 2.86 47.93
N ASN A 63 -26.45 2.96 47.40
CA ASN A 63 -26.19 3.08 45.96
C ASN A 63 -26.66 1.85 45.20
N ASN A 64 -27.42 2.05 44.12
CA ASN A 64 -27.94 0.94 43.29
C ASN A 64 -27.88 1.28 41.80
N LYS A 65 -27.73 0.25 40.96
CA LYS A 65 -27.55 0.39 39.51
C LYS A 65 -28.90 0.57 38.83
N ARG A 66 -29.26 1.82 38.57
CA ARG A 66 -30.54 2.22 37.94
C ARG A 66 -30.60 1.98 36.43
N CYS A 67 -29.45 1.71 35.80
CA CYS A 67 -29.38 1.28 34.41
C CYS A 67 -30.10 -0.07 34.19
N TRP A 68 -30.20 -0.92 35.23
CA TRP A 68 -30.94 -2.18 35.16
C TRP A 68 -32.41 -2.02 35.58
N PRO A 69 -33.33 -2.79 34.99
CA PRO A 69 -34.73 -2.88 35.43
C PRO A 69 -34.88 -3.24 36.91
N ARG A 70 -36.05 -2.96 37.51
CA ARG A 70 -36.26 -3.05 38.97
C ARG A 70 -36.11 -4.47 39.53
N ASP A 71 -36.51 -5.46 38.77
CA ASP A 71 -36.36 -6.89 39.04
C ASP A 71 -34.91 -7.38 38.89
N CYS A 72 -34.14 -6.74 38.00
CA CYS A 72 -32.78 -7.11 37.62
C CYS A 72 -31.69 -6.47 38.50
N ARG A 73 -32.00 -5.37 39.19
CA ARG A 73 -31.07 -4.71 40.13
C ARG A 73 -31.11 -5.36 41.52
N MET A 74 -30.15 -5.00 42.37
CA MET A 74 -30.09 -5.52 43.74
C MET A 74 -31.35 -5.13 44.52
N ARG A 75 -32.03 -6.11 45.11
CA ARG A 75 -33.16 -5.95 46.02
C ARG A 75 -32.63 -5.51 47.38
N LEU A 76 -33.21 -4.43 47.91
CA LEU A 76 -32.76 -3.81 49.15
C LEU A 76 -33.44 -4.48 50.35
N ILE A 77 -32.86 -5.58 50.81
CA ILE A 77 -33.32 -6.33 51.98
C ILE A 77 -32.41 -6.00 53.15
N LYS A 78 -32.99 -5.84 54.35
CA LYS A 78 -32.27 -5.42 55.56
C LYS A 78 -30.96 -6.19 55.80
N HIS A 79 -31.00 -7.52 55.70
CA HIS A 79 -29.80 -8.35 55.88
C HIS A 79 -28.69 -8.02 54.87
N ASP A 80 -29.02 -8.00 53.57
CA ASP A 80 -28.05 -7.77 52.49
C ASP A 80 -27.52 -6.33 52.48
N VAL A 81 -28.37 -5.35 52.79
CA VAL A 81 -27.99 -3.94 52.92
C VAL A 81 -27.02 -3.74 54.07
N ASN A 82 -27.32 -4.33 55.23
CA ASN A 82 -26.43 -4.27 56.40
C ASN A 82 -25.11 -4.98 56.12
N LEU A 83 -25.12 -6.12 55.42
CA LEU A 83 -23.90 -6.81 55.00
C LEU A 83 -23.05 -5.92 54.09
N GLY A 84 -23.67 -5.29 53.09
CA GLY A 84 -22.96 -4.40 52.17
C GLY A 84 -22.30 -3.21 52.87
N ARG A 85 -23.01 -2.57 53.81
CA ARG A 85 -22.45 -1.48 54.63
C ARG A 85 -21.36 -1.97 55.59
N ALA A 86 -21.53 -3.15 56.19
CA ALA A 86 -20.54 -3.74 57.09
C ALA A 86 -19.22 -4.08 56.36
N VAL A 87 -19.29 -4.61 55.14
CA VAL A 87 -18.12 -4.87 54.29
C VAL A 87 -17.40 -3.57 53.94
N TYR A 88 -18.14 -2.55 53.49
CA TYR A 88 -17.56 -1.23 53.20
C TYR A 88 -16.91 -0.62 54.44
N TRP A 89 -17.58 -0.65 55.58
CA TRP A 89 -17.05 -0.13 56.85
C TRP A 89 -15.75 -0.84 57.24
N ASN A 90 -15.71 -2.17 57.12
CA ASN A 90 -14.51 -2.94 57.42
C ASN A 90 -13.35 -2.60 56.48
N ILE A 91 -13.61 -2.41 55.19
CA ILE A 91 -12.56 -2.05 54.23
C ILE A 91 -12.09 -0.61 54.42
N LYS A 92 -13.01 0.33 54.68
CA LYS A 92 -12.67 1.74 54.95
C LYS A 92 -11.76 1.87 56.17
N GLN A 93 -11.98 1.06 57.21
CA GLN A 93 -11.13 1.06 58.40
C GLN A 93 -9.72 0.52 58.18
N ARG A 94 -9.50 -0.30 57.14
CA ARG A 94 -8.16 -0.83 56.80
C ARG A 94 -7.29 0.20 56.09
N LEU A 95 -7.86 1.32 55.64
CA LEU A 95 -7.14 2.37 54.92
C LEU A 95 -6.90 3.57 55.82
N PRO A 96 -5.63 3.90 56.13
CA PRO A 96 -5.30 5.13 56.83
C PRO A 96 -5.75 6.34 56.02
N ARG A 97 -6.51 7.24 56.65
CA ARG A 97 -7.01 8.48 56.01
C ARG A 97 -5.91 9.40 55.48
N SER A 98 -4.69 9.27 55.99
CA SER A 98 -3.51 10.02 55.53
C SER A 98 -3.02 9.60 54.13
N LEU A 99 -3.31 8.36 53.70
CA LEU A 99 -2.93 7.86 52.38
C LEU A 99 -4.05 8.05 51.36
N THR A 100 -5.25 7.63 51.73
CA THR A 100 -6.43 7.71 50.86
C THR A 100 -7.70 7.55 51.69
N THR A 101 -8.85 7.86 51.09
CA THR A 101 -10.16 7.54 51.65
C THR A 101 -11.02 6.89 50.58
N ILE A 102 -11.98 6.10 51.03
CA ILE A 102 -13.06 5.59 50.18
C ILE A 102 -14.35 6.15 50.77
N GLU A 103 -15.11 6.88 49.96
CA GLU A 103 -16.41 7.41 50.36
C GLU A 103 -17.55 6.52 49.86
N TRP A 104 -18.65 6.51 50.61
CA TRP A 104 -19.79 5.65 50.32
C TRP A 104 -20.49 6.09 49.04
N GLU A 105 -20.53 7.40 48.78
CA GLU A 105 -21.16 8.02 47.61
C GLU A 105 -20.57 7.51 46.29
N ASP A 106 -19.25 7.28 46.25
CA ASP A 106 -18.53 6.75 45.08
C ASP A 106 -18.41 5.22 45.07
N THR A 107 -18.89 4.55 46.14
CA THR A 107 -18.80 3.09 46.29
C THR A 107 -20.10 2.41 45.92
N PHE A 108 -19.99 1.26 45.24
CA PHE A 108 -21.11 0.38 44.97
C PHE A 108 -20.83 -1.02 45.52
N VAL A 109 -21.77 -1.55 46.31
CA VAL A 109 -21.69 -2.91 46.87
C VAL A 109 -22.90 -3.71 46.41
N SER A 110 -22.65 -4.80 45.69
CA SER A 110 -23.67 -5.77 45.28
C SER A 110 -23.57 -7.02 46.13
N VAL A 111 -24.70 -7.50 46.64
CA VAL A 111 -24.77 -8.74 47.43
C VAL A 111 -25.59 -9.77 46.68
N TYR A 112 -24.95 -10.89 46.33
CA TYR A 112 -25.62 -12.09 45.83
C TYR A 112 -26.00 -12.98 47.02
N SER A 113 -27.29 -13.28 47.19
CA SER A 113 -27.84 -13.98 48.37
C SER A 113 -29.00 -14.91 48.01
N GLN A 114 -29.63 -15.54 49.00
CA GLN A 114 -30.88 -16.29 48.79
C GLN A 114 -31.99 -15.43 48.17
N ASN A 115 -32.03 -14.13 48.49
CA ASN A 115 -33.06 -13.23 48.02
C ASN A 115 -32.64 -12.39 46.80
N ASN A 116 -31.32 -12.25 46.59
CA ASN A 116 -30.72 -11.51 45.48
C ASN A 116 -30.07 -12.48 44.48
N PRO A 117 -30.70 -12.76 43.32
CA PRO A 117 -30.19 -13.73 42.35
C PRO A 117 -29.11 -13.18 41.41
N GLN A 118 -28.90 -11.87 41.38
CA GLN A 118 -28.02 -11.17 40.44
C GLN A 118 -26.77 -10.66 41.15
N LEU A 119 -25.60 -10.82 40.53
CA LEU A 119 -24.37 -10.16 40.96
C LEU A 119 -24.04 -9.02 39.99
N LEU A 120 -23.89 -7.80 40.52
CA LEU A 120 -23.74 -6.58 39.73
C LEU A 120 -22.37 -5.95 39.98
N PHE A 121 -21.71 -5.48 38.94
CA PHE A 121 -20.51 -4.66 39.07
C PHE A 121 -20.30 -3.79 37.82
N SER A 122 -19.40 -2.82 37.94
CA SER A 122 -18.99 -1.96 36.83
C SER A 122 -17.47 -1.99 36.70
N MET A 123 -16.95 -2.22 35.50
CA MET A 123 -15.51 -2.32 35.26
C MET A 123 -15.18 -1.72 33.89
N CYS A 124 -14.16 -0.86 33.84
CA CYS A 124 -13.66 -0.22 32.61
C CYS A 124 -14.78 0.39 31.71
N GLY A 125 -15.83 0.92 32.33
CA GLY A 125 -16.97 1.54 31.63
C GLY A 125 -18.07 0.58 31.17
N PHE A 126 -17.95 -0.73 31.44
CA PHE A 126 -19.02 -1.72 31.25
C PHE A 126 -19.79 -1.93 32.56
N GLU A 127 -21.12 -1.94 32.48
CA GLU A 127 -22.00 -2.41 33.53
C GLU A 127 -22.31 -3.89 33.27
N VAL A 128 -22.02 -4.74 34.25
CA VAL A 128 -22.13 -6.19 34.12
C VAL A 128 -23.12 -6.73 35.14
N ARG A 129 -24.00 -7.61 34.66
CA ARG A 129 -24.95 -8.37 35.48
C ARG A 129 -24.73 -9.86 35.24
N ILE A 130 -24.35 -10.59 36.28
CA ILE A 130 -24.18 -12.05 36.24
C ILE A 130 -25.42 -12.73 36.83
N LEU A 131 -26.04 -13.60 36.04
CA LEU A 131 -27.14 -14.46 36.44
C LEU A 131 -26.69 -15.95 36.38
N PRO A 132 -26.57 -16.63 37.52
CA PRO A 132 -26.31 -18.07 37.55
C PRO A 132 -27.52 -18.88 37.08
N LYS A 133 -27.28 -19.92 36.26
CA LYS A 133 -28.32 -20.79 35.68
C LYS A 133 -29.22 -21.47 36.73
N ILE A 134 -28.69 -21.74 37.91
CA ILE A 134 -29.42 -22.36 39.04
C ILE A 134 -30.56 -21.45 39.55
N ARG A 135 -30.49 -20.15 39.30
CA ARG A 135 -31.43 -19.14 39.84
C ARG A 135 -32.48 -18.68 38.83
N THR A 136 -32.56 -19.33 37.68
CA THR A 136 -33.39 -18.95 36.53
C THR A 136 -34.85 -19.45 36.63
N ILE A 137 -35.36 -19.70 37.84
CA ILE A 137 -36.64 -20.39 38.10
C ILE A 137 -37.87 -19.48 37.94
N SER A 138 -37.70 -18.16 37.95
CA SER A 138 -38.78 -17.17 37.84
C SER A 138 -38.85 -16.48 36.47
N GLY A 139 -39.08 -17.25 35.40
CA GLY A 139 -39.64 -16.75 34.14
C GLY A 139 -38.69 -16.22 33.04
N GLU A 140 -37.42 -15.91 33.31
CA GLU A 140 -36.43 -15.65 32.25
C GLU A 140 -35.95 -16.99 31.67
N GLN A 141 -36.41 -17.41 30.48
CA GLN A 141 -35.83 -18.60 29.82
C GLN A 141 -34.35 -18.37 29.49
N PHE A 142 -33.49 -19.34 29.85
CA PHE A 142 -32.08 -19.40 29.41
C PHE A 142 -32.06 -19.49 27.88
N SER A 143 -31.96 -18.35 27.21
CA SER A 143 -31.96 -18.24 25.75
C SER A 143 -30.58 -17.77 25.30
N LEU A 144 -30.09 -18.36 24.21
CA LEU A 144 -28.87 -17.93 23.54
C LEU A 144 -29.21 -16.68 22.73
N LYS A 145 -29.19 -15.52 23.39
CA LYS A 145 -29.31 -14.22 22.74
C LYS A 145 -27.92 -13.76 22.30
N ASP A 146 -27.84 -13.21 21.09
CA ASP A 146 -26.65 -12.46 20.67
C ASP A 146 -26.42 -11.30 21.64
N ALA A 147 -25.15 -11.00 21.93
CA ALA A 147 -24.68 -9.94 22.84
C ALA A 147 -24.67 -10.22 24.37
N VAL A 148 -24.88 -11.47 24.79
CA VAL A 148 -24.73 -11.91 26.20
C VAL A 148 -23.59 -12.93 26.31
N TRP A 149 -22.67 -12.72 27.25
CA TRP A 149 -21.56 -13.65 27.46
C TRP A 149 -22.00 -14.90 28.21
N ASN A 150 -21.65 -16.06 27.68
CA ASN A 150 -21.92 -17.35 28.31
C ASN A 150 -20.70 -17.78 29.14
N LEU A 151 -20.83 -17.76 30.46
CA LEU A 151 -19.76 -18.14 31.36
C LEU A 151 -19.70 -19.66 31.49
N THR A 152 -18.61 -20.25 31.01
CA THR A 152 -18.31 -21.67 31.11
C THR A 152 -17.44 -21.94 32.34
N ASN A 153 -17.79 -23.00 33.07
CA ASN A 153 -16.92 -23.51 34.13
C ASN A 153 -15.77 -24.28 33.47
N GLU A 154 -14.53 -23.93 33.79
CA GLU A 154 -13.35 -24.54 33.18
C GLU A 154 -13.18 -26.02 33.53
N GLN A 155 -13.63 -26.46 34.72
CA GLN A 155 -13.49 -27.85 35.16
C GLN A 155 -14.54 -28.77 34.52
N THR A 156 -15.81 -28.35 34.52
CA THR A 156 -16.91 -29.17 33.99
C THR A 156 -17.21 -28.90 32.53
N LYS A 157 -16.67 -27.81 31.97
CA LYS A 157 -16.97 -27.27 30.63
C LYS A 157 -18.44 -26.92 30.40
N GLU A 158 -19.26 -26.93 31.44
CA GLU A 158 -20.67 -26.56 31.37
C GLU A 158 -20.86 -25.04 31.40
N ARG A 159 -21.90 -24.54 30.73
CA ARG A 159 -22.34 -23.15 30.82
C ARG A 159 -23.13 -22.93 32.11
N THR A 160 -22.51 -22.27 33.09
CA THR A 160 -23.04 -22.15 34.46
C THR A 160 -23.73 -20.81 34.73
N ALA A 161 -23.40 -19.76 33.99
CA ALA A 161 -23.98 -18.43 34.17
C ALA A 161 -24.00 -17.61 32.88
N GLN A 162 -24.80 -16.56 32.85
CA GLN A 162 -24.82 -15.56 31.78
C GLN A 162 -24.41 -14.19 32.34
N ALA A 163 -23.58 -13.48 31.59
CA ALA A 163 -23.18 -12.11 31.90
C ALA A 163 -23.77 -11.15 30.86
N PHE A 164 -24.69 -10.30 31.31
CA PHE A 164 -25.31 -9.26 30.51
C PHE A 164 -24.46 -7.99 30.61
N LEU A 165 -24.26 -7.33 29.47
CA LEU A 165 -23.40 -6.16 29.35
C LEU A 165 -24.21 -4.94 28.95
N ARG A 166 -23.94 -3.80 29.58
CA ARG A 166 -24.38 -2.48 29.15
C ARG A 166 -23.24 -1.49 29.20
N VAL A 167 -23.34 -0.42 28.43
CA VAL A 167 -22.43 0.72 28.54
C VAL A 167 -22.82 1.54 29.77
N SER A 168 -21.83 1.90 30.58
CA SER A 168 -22.06 2.77 31.75
C SER A 168 -22.57 4.15 31.36
N ASP A 169 -23.38 4.76 32.25
CA ASP A 169 -23.90 6.12 32.04
C ASP A 169 -22.78 7.15 31.83
N GLU A 170 -21.65 6.97 32.53
CA GLU A 170 -20.43 7.78 32.36
C GLU A 170 -19.92 7.69 30.91
N GLY A 171 -19.81 6.48 30.35
CA GLY A 171 -19.38 6.27 28.96
C GLY A 171 -20.33 6.92 27.94
N VAL A 172 -21.64 6.85 28.17
CA VAL A 172 -22.65 7.51 27.32
C VAL A 172 -22.50 9.04 27.38
N GLN A 173 -22.24 9.60 28.56
CA GLN A 173 -22.02 11.03 28.72
C GLN A 173 -20.71 11.50 28.08
N GLN A 174 -19.62 10.74 28.25
CA GLN A 174 -18.33 11.03 27.62
C GLN A 174 -18.46 11.08 26.10
N PHE A 175 -19.18 10.12 25.49
CA PHE A 175 -19.48 10.14 24.05
C PHE A 175 -20.26 11.40 23.66
N ASN A 176 -21.34 11.72 24.37
CA ASN A 176 -22.12 12.92 24.10
C ASN A 176 -21.30 14.21 24.19
N ASN A 177 -20.44 14.33 25.21
CA ASN A 177 -19.54 15.47 25.38
C ASN A 177 -18.50 15.54 24.27
N ARG A 178 -17.98 14.39 23.82
CA ARG A 178 -17.08 14.33 22.67
C ARG A 178 -17.74 14.83 21.39
N ILE A 179 -18.99 14.42 21.12
CA ILE A 179 -19.74 14.92 19.96
C ILE A 179 -20.01 16.42 20.06
N ARG A 180 -20.39 16.93 21.25
CA ARG A 180 -20.53 18.38 21.48
C ARG A 180 -19.21 19.11 21.19
N GLN A 181 -18.08 18.58 21.65
CA GLN A 181 -16.76 19.15 21.37
C GLN A 181 -16.45 19.17 19.87
N VAL A 182 -16.79 18.11 19.12
CA VAL A 182 -16.64 18.07 17.66
C VAL A 182 -17.46 19.19 17.02
N LEU A 183 -18.71 19.38 17.41
CA LEU A 183 -19.60 20.42 16.88
C LEU A 183 -19.10 21.84 17.23
N MET A 184 -18.69 22.07 18.47
CA MET A 184 -18.20 23.39 18.93
C MET A 184 -16.83 23.76 18.33
N SER A 185 -15.95 22.77 18.14
CA SER A 185 -14.64 22.99 17.50
C SER A 185 -14.71 23.22 15.98
N SER A 186 -15.90 23.07 15.39
CA SER A 186 -16.12 23.17 13.95
C SER A 186 -16.62 24.57 13.58
N GLY A 187 -15.74 25.58 13.63
CA GLY A 187 -16.02 26.96 13.20
C GLY A 187 -16.14 27.08 11.67
N SER A 188 -15.01 27.30 10.98
CA SER A 188 -14.89 27.31 9.51
C SER A 188 -14.16 26.07 8.97
N THR A 189 -14.38 24.91 9.60
CA THR A 189 -13.76 23.65 9.20
C THR A 189 -14.42 23.02 7.98
N THR A 190 -13.65 22.26 7.20
CA THR A 190 -14.18 21.49 6.05
C THR A 190 -15.16 20.40 6.48
N PHE A 191 -16.19 20.10 5.69
CA PHE A 191 -17.18 19.04 5.96
C PHE A 191 -16.54 17.68 6.19
N SER A 192 -15.57 17.29 5.35
CA SER A 192 -14.83 16.03 5.50
C SER A 192 -14.13 15.91 6.86
N LYS A 193 -13.53 16.98 7.39
CA LYS A 193 -12.90 16.97 8.73
C LYS A 193 -13.92 16.76 9.86
N ILE A 194 -15.12 17.33 9.74
CA ILE A 194 -16.19 17.13 10.72
C ILE A 194 -16.61 15.65 10.74
N VAL A 195 -16.84 15.08 9.55
CA VAL A 195 -17.22 13.66 9.39
C VAL A 195 -16.09 12.72 9.83
N ASN A 196 -14.83 13.06 9.57
CA ASN A 196 -13.69 12.28 10.05
C ASN A 196 -13.60 12.23 11.58
N LYS A 197 -13.87 13.37 12.25
CA LYS A 197 -13.93 13.43 13.71
C LYS A 197 -15.10 12.58 14.24
N TRP A 198 -16.25 12.61 13.57
CA TRP A 198 -17.39 11.73 13.86
C TRP A 198 -17.00 10.25 13.72
N ASN A 199 -16.50 9.83 12.55
CA ASN A 199 -16.09 8.45 12.28
C ASN A 199 -15.06 7.97 13.31
N THR A 200 -14.09 8.81 13.67
CA THR A 200 -13.07 8.48 14.66
C THR A 200 -13.67 8.28 16.06
N ALA A 201 -14.64 9.11 16.46
CA ALA A 201 -15.33 8.95 17.74
C ALA A 201 -16.26 7.73 17.74
N LEU A 202 -16.98 7.49 16.64
CA LEU A 202 -17.89 6.36 16.49
C LEU A 202 -17.13 5.02 16.47
N ILE A 203 -16.06 4.90 15.68
CA ILE A 203 -15.21 3.71 15.66
C ILE A 203 -14.63 3.47 17.05
N GLY A 204 -14.08 4.50 17.71
CA GLY A 204 -13.51 4.37 19.06
C GLY A 204 -14.52 3.85 20.10
N LEU A 205 -15.78 4.27 20.01
CA LEU A 205 -16.86 3.77 20.85
C LEU A 205 -17.23 2.32 20.49
N MET A 206 -17.50 2.06 19.21
CA MET A 206 -18.05 0.78 18.75
C MET A 206 -17.03 -0.35 18.84
N THR A 207 -15.74 -0.10 18.56
CA THR A 207 -14.71 -1.15 18.64
C THR A 207 -14.32 -1.49 20.08
N TYR A 208 -14.54 -0.57 21.02
CA TYR A 208 -14.34 -0.80 22.45
C TYR A 208 -15.52 -1.53 23.08
N TYR A 209 -16.75 -1.01 22.94
CA TYR A 209 -17.93 -1.57 23.62
C TYR A 209 -18.62 -2.72 22.88
N ARG A 210 -18.49 -2.79 21.54
CA ARG A 210 -19.02 -3.85 20.66
C ARG A 210 -20.47 -4.26 21.04
N GLU A 211 -20.67 -5.49 21.49
CA GLU A 211 -21.97 -6.06 21.87
C GLU A 211 -22.75 -5.26 22.93
N ALA A 212 -22.07 -4.58 23.87
CA ALA A 212 -22.73 -3.86 24.96
C ALA A 212 -23.58 -2.66 24.49
N VAL A 213 -23.33 -2.16 23.27
CA VAL A 213 -24.05 -1.03 22.68
C VAL A 213 -25.51 -1.41 22.37
N ILE A 214 -25.78 -2.65 21.96
CA ILE A 214 -27.13 -3.10 21.58
C ILE A 214 -28.08 -3.10 22.78
N HIS A 215 -27.60 -3.52 23.95
CA HIS A 215 -28.42 -3.55 25.17
C HIS A 215 -28.61 -2.17 25.81
N THR A 216 -27.94 -1.14 25.30
CA THR A 216 -27.97 0.22 25.87
C THR A 216 -28.81 1.14 24.99
N ASN A 217 -30.13 1.10 25.18
CA ASN A 217 -31.08 1.90 24.40
C ASN A 217 -30.79 3.42 24.49
N GLU A 218 -30.33 3.90 25.65
CA GLU A 218 -29.99 5.32 25.84
C GLU A 218 -28.82 5.75 24.94
N LEU A 219 -27.88 4.83 24.68
CA LEU A 219 -26.75 5.06 23.79
C LEU A 219 -27.18 5.04 22.33
N LEU A 220 -28.08 4.12 21.94
CA LEU A 220 -28.66 4.09 20.59
C LEU A 220 -29.40 5.41 20.27
N ASP A 221 -30.21 5.90 21.20
CA ASP A 221 -30.86 7.21 21.09
C ASP A 221 -29.84 8.36 20.96
N ALA A 222 -28.76 8.30 21.75
CA ALA A 222 -27.70 9.30 21.69
C ALA A 222 -26.95 9.26 20.34
N LEU A 223 -26.70 8.08 19.78
CA LEU A 223 -26.07 7.86 18.47
C LEU A 223 -26.91 8.46 17.35
N VAL A 224 -28.22 8.17 17.32
CA VAL A 224 -29.16 8.75 16.34
C VAL A 224 -29.17 10.28 16.42
N LYS A 225 -29.28 10.84 17.63
CA LYS A 225 -29.28 12.30 17.83
C LYS A 225 -27.95 12.92 17.42
N ALA A 226 -26.83 12.26 17.71
CA ALA A 226 -25.50 12.74 17.37
C ALA A 226 -25.26 12.74 15.86
N GLU A 227 -25.63 11.66 15.17
CA GLU A 227 -25.52 11.52 13.72
C GLU A 227 -26.33 12.61 13.00
N ASN A 228 -27.58 12.83 13.42
CA ASN A 228 -28.42 13.90 12.88
C ASN A 228 -27.82 15.30 13.12
N LYS A 229 -27.24 15.55 14.30
CA LYS A 229 -26.58 16.83 14.61
C LYS A 229 -25.36 17.08 13.70
N ILE A 230 -24.57 16.03 13.42
CA ILE A 230 -23.41 16.13 12.52
C ILE A 230 -23.87 16.43 11.09
N GLN A 231 -24.86 15.71 10.57
CA GLN A 231 -25.46 16.01 9.27
C GLN A 231 -26.02 17.43 9.22
N THR A 232 -26.77 17.84 10.25
CA THR A 232 -27.34 19.19 10.36
C THR A 232 -26.25 20.27 10.35
N ARG A 233 -25.07 20.01 10.93
CA ARG A 233 -23.94 20.95 10.87
C ARG A 233 -23.43 21.15 9.44
N VAL A 234 -23.37 20.09 8.64
CA VAL A 234 -23.02 20.16 7.21
C VAL A 234 -24.10 20.92 6.43
N LYS A 235 -25.38 20.58 6.66
CA LYS A 235 -26.55 21.26 6.07
C LYS A 235 -26.52 22.78 6.30
N ILE A 236 -26.28 23.20 7.54
CA ILE A 236 -26.13 24.64 7.91
C ILE A 236 -24.97 25.29 7.15
N GLY A 237 -23.84 24.59 6.96
CA GLY A 237 -22.71 25.11 6.19
C GLY A 237 -23.00 25.37 4.71
N LEU A 238 -24.04 24.71 4.16
CA LEU A 238 -24.54 24.91 2.80
C LEU A 238 -25.77 25.82 2.73
N ASN A 239 -26.14 26.44 3.86
CA ASN A 239 -27.27 27.36 3.99
C ASN A 239 -28.63 26.76 3.58
N SER A 240 -28.84 25.47 3.83
CA SER A 240 -30.13 24.82 3.67
C SER A 240 -30.31 23.70 4.68
N LYS A 241 -31.53 23.50 5.18
CA LYS A 241 -31.90 22.35 6.04
C LYS A 241 -32.87 21.38 5.37
N MET A 242 -33.24 21.64 4.11
CA MET A 242 -34.29 20.91 3.42
C MET A 242 -33.85 19.47 3.10
N PRO A 243 -34.58 18.43 3.55
CA PRO A 243 -34.20 17.04 3.34
C PRO A 243 -33.98 16.65 1.87
N SER A 244 -34.81 17.14 0.94
CA SER A 244 -34.72 16.81 -0.49
C SER A 244 -33.38 17.18 -1.15
N ARG A 245 -32.65 18.17 -0.61
CA ARG A 245 -31.30 18.56 -1.09
C ARG A 245 -30.18 17.70 -0.51
N PHE A 246 -30.48 16.92 0.51
CA PHE A 246 -29.52 16.17 1.30
C PHE A 246 -29.94 14.69 1.43
N PRO A 247 -30.08 13.97 0.30
CA PRO A 247 -30.30 12.54 0.35
C PRO A 247 -29.12 11.82 1.05
N PRO A 248 -29.32 10.62 1.60
CA PRO A 248 -28.30 9.86 2.31
C PRO A 248 -26.99 9.71 1.53
N VAL A 249 -27.09 9.55 0.20
CA VAL A 249 -25.95 9.41 -0.72
C VAL A 249 -24.89 10.51 -0.53
N VAL A 250 -25.26 11.75 -0.23
CA VAL A 250 -24.33 12.88 -0.03
C VAL A 250 -23.43 12.67 1.21
N PHE A 251 -23.94 12.00 2.24
CA PHE A 251 -23.22 11.77 3.49
C PHE A 251 -22.44 10.45 3.50
N TYR A 252 -23.06 9.36 3.06
CA TYR A 252 -22.53 8.00 3.22
C TYR A 252 -21.64 7.55 2.07
N THR A 253 -21.76 8.16 0.89
CA THR A 253 -20.87 7.85 -0.25
C THR A 253 -19.40 7.96 0.19
N PRO A 254 -18.56 6.95 -0.13
CA PRO A 254 -17.13 6.98 0.20
C PRO A 254 -16.41 8.19 -0.41
N LYS A 255 -15.27 8.56 0.17
CA LYS A 255 -14.53 9.76 -0.24
C LYS A 255 -13.91 9.63 -1.63
N GLU A 256 -13.64 8.40 -2.04
CA GLU A 256 -13.12 8.02 -3.34
C GLU A 256 -14.08 8.45 -4.46
N LEU A 257 -15.39 8.38 -4.20
CA LEU A 257 -16.47 8.83 -5.11
C LEU A 257 -16.93 10.28 -4.81
N GLY A 258 -16.14 11.06 -4.07
CA GLY A 258 -16.42 12.47 -3.76
C GLY A 258 -17.45 12.71 -2.64
N GLY A 259 -17.89 11.67 -1.93
CA GLY A 259 -18.76 11.78 -0.76
C GLY A 259 -18.01 12.13 0.53
N LEU A 260 -18.73 12.22 1.65
CA LEU A 260 -18.13 12.51 2.96
C LEU A 260 -17.58 11.24 3.65
N GLY A 261 -18.02 10.05 3.23
CA GLY A 261 -17.66 8.76 3.82
C GLY A 261 -18.06 8.67 5.29
N MET A 262 -19.24 9.17 5.64
CA MET A 262 -19.77 9.09 7.01
C MET A 262 -20.09 7.63 7.34
N LEU A 263 -19.71 7.17 8.52
CA LEU A 263 -20.14 5.85 9.03
C LEU A 263 -21.47 6.00 9.75
N SER A 264 -22.41 5.09 9.48
CA SER A 264 -23.75 5.11 10.06
C SER A 264 -23.92 4.11 11.20
N MET A 265 -24.57 4.59 12.25
CA MET A 265 -25.13 3.78 13.35
C MET A 265 -26.57 4.23 13.69
N GLY A 266 -27.12 5.21 12.95
CA GLY A 266 -28.39 5.87 13.21
C GLY A 266 -29.59 5.29 12.44
N HIS A 267 -29.36 4.55 11.35
CA HIS A 267 -30.40 3.83 10.61
C HIS A 267 -30.69 2.48 11.26
N VAL A 268 -31.08 2.51 12.53
CA VAL A 268 -31.41 1.34 13.33
C VAL A 268 -32.85 1.47 13.80
N LEU A 269 -33.59 0.36 13.72
CA LEU A 269 -34.87 0.23 14.38
C LEU A 269 -34.62 0.14 15.88
N ILE A 270 -34.97 1.18 16.63
CA ILE A 270 -34.80 1.20 18.08
C ILE A 270 -35.95 0.38 18.69
N PRO A 271 -35.65 -0.68 19.47
CA PRO A 271 -36.67 -1.43 20.19
C PRO A 271 -37.47 -0.51 21.13
N GLN A 272 -38.80 -0.49 20.98
CA GLN A 272 -39.71 0.11 21.95
C GLN A 272 -40.61 -0.96 22.54
N SER A 273 -40.44 -1.23 23.83
CA SER A 273 -41.44 -1.89 24.65
C SER A 273 -42.22 -0.83 25.45
N ASP A 274 -43.38 -1.22 25.95
CA ASP A 274 -44.28 -0.33 26.68
C ASP A 274 -43.57 0.32 27.88
N LEU A 275 -43.36 1.64 27.82
CA LEU A 275 -42.50 2.44 28.72
C LEU A 275 -42.87 2.33 30.21
N ARG A 276 -44.12 1.92 30.49
CA ARG A 276 -44.63 1.68 31.84
C ARG A 276 -44.10 0.37 32.43
N TRP A 277 -44.05 -0.70 31.64
CA TRP A 277 -43.61 -2.03 32.07
C TRP A 277 -42.12 -2.29 31.87
N SER A 278 -41.47 -1.65 30.89
CA SER A 278 -40.02 -1.75 30.65
C SER A 278 -39.15 -1.21 31.80
N LYS A 279 -39.72 -0.33 32.64
CA LYS A 279 -39.08 0.09 33.89
C LYS A 279 -39.13 -0.98 34.98
N GLN A 280 -40.09 -1.91 34.93
CA GLN A 280 -40.38 -2.86 36.00
C GLN A 280 -39.85 -4.27 35.71
N THR A 281 -39.92 -4.73 34.46
CA THR A 281 -39.45 -6.05 34.00
C THR A 281 -38.81 -5.95 32.61
N ASP A 282 -37.88 -6.84 32.29
CA ASP A 282 -37.29 -6.96 30.94
C ASP A 282 -38.29 -7.67 29.99
N VAL A 283 -39.25 -6.91 29.45
CA VAL A 283 -40.28 -7.44 28.53
C VAL A 283 -39.70 -7.56 27.12
N ALA A 284 -40.03 -8.64 26.40
CA ALA A 284 -39.67 -8.82 25.00
C ALA A 284 -40.09 -7.62 24.13
N VAL A 285 -39.31 -7.33 23.08
CA VAL A 285 -39.54 -6.19 22.18
C VAL A 285 -40.87 -6.36 21.46
N THR A 286 -41.83 -5.45 21.70
CA THR A 286 -43.17 -5.49 21.08
C THR A 286 -43.31 -4.57 19.87
N HIS A 287 -42.60 -3.44 19.84
CA HIS A 287 -42.61 -2.47 18.74
C HIS A 287 -41.20 -1.98 18.39
N PHE A 288 -41.05 -1.42 17.19
CA PHE A 288 -39.82 -0.77 16.74
C PHE A 288 -40.09 0.66 16.31
N ARG A 289 -39.19 1.59 16.68
CA ARG A 289 -39.21 2.97 16.22
C ARG A 289 -38.09 3.19 15.19
N ALA A 290 -38.42 3.78 14.05
CA ALA A 290 -37.41 4.20 13.07
C ALA A 290 -36.47 5.27 13.66
N GLY A 291 -35.16 5.03 13.58
CA GLY A 291 -34.14 5.99 14.05
C GLY A 291 -34.02 7.23 13.16
N MET A 292 -34.05 7.07 11.83
CA MET A 292 -33.98 8.14 10.82
C MET A 292 -35.00 7.91 9.69
N SER A 293 -35.29 8.95 8.90
CA SER A 293 -36.23 8.91 7.77
C SER A 293 -35.59 8.31 6.50
N HIS A 294 -36.32 7.47 5.78
CA HIS A 294 -35.97 6.92 4.46
C HIS A 294 -36.98 7.40 3.41
N GLU A 295 -36.53 7.66 2.18
CA GLU A 295 -37.41 8.02 1.05
C GLU A 295 -37.79 6.77 0.21
N GLU A 296 -37.03 5.66 0.29
CA GLU A 296 -37.29 4.35 -0.33
C GLU A 296 -36.80 3.22 0.62
N ASP A 297 -37.18 1.94 0.41
CA ASP A 297 -36.78 0.74 1.22
C ASP A 297 -35.25 0.46 1.28
N GLN A 298 -34.44 1.43 0.88
CA GLN A 298 -32.99 1.42 0.87
C GLN A 298 -32.42 1.54 2.30
N LEU A 299 -31.88 0.43 2.82
CA LEU A 299 -31.26 0.36 4.14
C LEU A 299 -29.75 0.66 4.07
N ILE A 300 -29.30 1.70 4.78
CA ILE A 300 -27.87 1.98 4.93
C ILE A 300 -27.24 0.94 5.87
N PRO A 301 -26.13 0.29 5.49
CA PRO A 301 -25.44 -0.66 6.34
C PRO A 301 -25.04 -0.08 7.70
N ASN A 302 -25.26 -0.87 8.74
CA ASN A 302 -24.95 -0.52 10.12
C ASN A 302 -23.54 -1.01 10.50
N LEU A 303 -22.72 -0.13 11.07
CA LEU A 303 -21.35 -0.42 11.53
C LEU A 303 -21.27 -1.63 12.47
N TYR A 304 -22.27 -1.86 13.33
CA TYR A 304 -22.25 -2.97 14.30
C TYR A 304 -22.04 -4.34 13.64
N ARG A 305 -22.65 -4.58 12.47
CA ARG A 305 -22.58 -5.88 11.77
C ARG A 305 -21.18 -6.23 11.24
N TYR A 306 -20.30 -5.23 11.14
CA TYR A 306 -18.94 -5.39 10.63
C TYR A 306 -17.90 -5.49 11.75
N LEU A 307 -18.35 -5.51 13.01
CA LEU A 307 -17.51 -5.71 14.18
C LEU A 307 -17.83 -7.07 14.78
N GLN A 308 -16.81 -7.92 14.88
CA GLN A 308 -16.94 -9.19 15.57
C GLN A 308 -17.14 -8.96 17.08
N PRO A 309 -18.10 -9.59 17.76
CA PRO A 309 -18.25 -9.46 19.21
C PRO A 309 -17.00 -9.92 19.99
N TRP A 310 -16.78 -9.39 21.19
CA TRP A 310 -15.63 -9.77 22.03
C TRP A 310 -15.65 -11.26 22.39
N GLU A 311 -16.81 -11.83 22.71
CA GLU A 311 -16.93 -13.26 23.02
C GLU A 311 -16.39 -14.13 21.88
N ALA A 312 -16.78 -13.83 20.64
CA ALA A 312 -16.32 -14.56 19.46
C ALA A 312 -14.81 -14.41 19.23
N GLU A 313 -14.26 -13.21 19.47
CA GLU A 313 -12.81 -12.95 19.37
C GLU A 313 -12.00 -13.68 20.43
N PHE A 314 -12.50 -13.78 21.66
CA PHE A 314 -11.81 -14.50 22.73
C PHE A 314 -11.81 -16.01 22.47
N LEU A 315 -12.94 -16.57 22.02
CA LEU A 315 -13.03 -17.98 21.65
C LEU A 315 -12.12 -18.31 20.47
N ASP A 316 -12.12 -17.47 19.43
CA ASP A 316 -11.24 -17.65 18.28
C ASP A 316 -9.77 -17.50 18.66
N SER A 317 -9.44 -16.53 19.52
CA SER A 317 -8.07 -16.35 20.03
C SER A 317 -7.54 -17.57 20.77
N ALA A 318 -8.35 -18.16 21.66
CA ALA A 318 -7.96 -19.35 22.40
C ALA A 318 -7.65 -20.54 21.47
N ARG A 319 -8.48 -20.72 20.43
CA ARG A 319 -8.27 -21.74 19.39
C ARG A 319 -6.98 -21.48 18.61
N VAL A 320 -6.85 -20.30 18.04
CA VAL A 320 -5.76 -19.91 17.13
C VAL A 320 -4.39 -19.97 17.83
N TRP A 321 -4.31 -19.52 19.09
CA TRP A 321 -3.07 -19.61 19.86
C TRP A 321 -2.73 -21.05 20.31
N SER A 322 -3.73 -21.90 20.52
CA SER A 322 -3.52 -23.33 20.76
C SER A 322 -2.96 -24.03 19.52
N GLU A 323 -3.55 -23.77 18.34
CA GLU A 323 -3.07 -24.29 17.06
C GLU A 323 -1.63 -23.82 16.77
N TYR A 324 -1.34 -22.54 16.99
CA TYR A 324 0.03 -22.01 16.89
C TYR A 324 1.01 -22.75 17.81
N SER A 325 0.62 -23.02 19.06
CA SER A 325 1.46 -23.76 20.00
C SER A 325 1.70 -25.20 19.55
N MET A 326 0.72 -25.86 18.93
CA MET A 326 0.87 -27.21 18.38
C MET A 326 1.82 -27.20 17.17
N LYS A 327 1.56 -26.34 16.19
CA LYS A 327 2.41 -26.16 15.00
C LYS A 327 3.86 -25.84 15.37
N ARG A 328 4.07 -25.01 16.40
CA ARG A 328 5.42 -24.70 16.91
C ARG A 328 6.10 -25.92 17.53
N LYS A 329 5.37 -26.77 18.27
CA LYS A 329 5.93 -28.02 18.83
C LYS A 329 6.29 -29.00 17.72
N GLU A 330 5.45 -29.15 16.71
CA GLU A 330 5.71 -30.00 15.54
C GLU A 330 6.93 -29.53 14.75
N ALA A 331 7.04 -28.22 14.50
CA ALA A 331 8.20 -27.64 13.83
C ALA A 331 9.50 -27.91 14.62
N ASN A 332 9.47 -27.71 15.94
CA ASN A 332 10.61 -28.01 16.80
C ASN A 332 10.95 -29.51 16.83
N ALA A 333 9.95 -30.40 16.84
CA ALA A 333 10.17 -31.85 16.80
C ALA A 333 10.82 -32.30 15.48
N GLN A 334 10.52 -31.60 14.38
CA GLN A 334 11.11 -31.80 13.07
C GLN A 334 12.42 -31.00 12.87
N ASN A 335 12.92 -30.31 13.91
CA ASN A 335 14.07 -29.39 13.84
C ASN A 335 13.97 -28.34 12.73
N ARG A 336 12.73 -27.98 12.33
CA ARG A 336 12.44 -26.93 11.36
C ARG A 336 11.97 -25.65 12.04
N ARG A 337 12.17 -24.52 11.37
CA ARG A 337 11.61 -23.23 11.80
C ARG A 337 10.24 -23.04 11.15
N LEU A 338 9.27 -22.56 11.93
CA LEU A 338 7.93 -22.21 11.44
C LEU A 338 8.01 -21.02 10.46
N THR A 339 7.42 -21.15 9.29
CA THR A 339 7.40 -20.11 8.25
C THR A 339 6.08 -19.35 8.25
N LEU A 340 5.97 -18.33 7.38
CA LEU A 340 4.76 -17.53 7.20
C LEU A 340 3.59 -18.38 6.64
N GLU A 341 3.90 -19.23 5.66
CA GLU A 341 2.96 -20.07 4.93
C GLU A 341 2.19 -21.03 5.86
N ASP A 342 2.85 -21.54 6.90
CA ASP A 342 2.22 -22.42 7.89
C ASP A 342 1.07 -21.73 8.69
N LEU A 343 0.97 -20.40 8.67
CA LEU A 343 0.08 -19.60 9.52
C LEU A 343 -0.86 -18.64 8.77
N GLU A 344 -0.91 -18.71 7.43
CA GLU A 344 -1.66 -17.78 6.59
C GLU A 344 -3.17 -17.74 6.92
N ASP A 345 -3.79 -18.90 7.14
CA ASP A 345 -5.22 -19.03 7.49
C ASP A 345 -5.62 -18.27 8.78
N SER A 346 -4.64 -18.01 9.65
CA SER A 346 -4.82 -17.44 10.98
C SER A 346 -4.22 -16.04 11.14
N TRP A 347 -3.74 -15.45 10.04
CA TRP A 347 -2.90 -14.25 10.04
C TRP A 347 -3.50 -13.05 10.80
N ASP A 348 -4.77 -12.74 10.51
CA ASP A 348 -5.50 -11.59 11.08
C ASP A 348 -6.39 -11.99 12.26
N ARG A 349 -6.14 -13.16 12.88
CA ARG A 349 -6.92 -13.69 14.00
C ARG A 349 -6.13 -13.70 15.31
N GLY A 350 -6.87 -13.79 16.42
CA GLY A 350 -6.34 -13.89 17.77
C GLY A 350 -6.03 -12.56 18.46
N ILE A 351 -5.94 -12.59 19.78
CA ILE A 351 -5.58 -11.44 20.63
C ILE A 351 -4.46 -11.89 21.58
N PRO A 352 -3.20 -11.45 21.35
CA PRO A 352 -2.73 -10.60 20.25
C PRO A 352 -2.89 -11.25 18.87
N ARG A 353 -2.93 -10.45 17.80
CA ARG A 353 -3.02 -10.96 16.41
C ARG A 353 -1.77 -11.75 16.04
N ILE A 354 -1.91 -12.89 15.34
CA ILE A 354 -0.77 -13.75 14.98
C ILE A 354 0.28 -13.03 14.14
N ASN A 355 -0.15 -12.15 13.22
CA ASN A 355 0.76 -11.36 12.37
C ASN A 355 1.79 -10.52 13.15
N THR A 356 1.55 -10.23 14.44
CA THR A 356 2.51 -9.53 15.31
C THR A 356 3.82 -10.29 15.50
N LEU A 357 3.81 -11.62 15.35
CA LEU A 357 5.00 -12.48 15.47
C LEU A 357 6.04 -12.24 14.36
N PHE A 358 5.61 -11.69 13.23
CA PHE A 358 6.42 -11.51 12.02
C PHE A 358 6.70 -10.03 11.69
N GLN A 359 6.42 -9.13 12.63
CA GLN A 359 6.78 -7.71 12.47
C GLN A 359 8.29 -7.51 12.51
N LYS A 360 8.79 -6.58 11.69
CA LYS A 360 10.22 -6.21 11.66
C LYS A 360 10.74 -5.74 13.01
N ASP A 361 9.94 -4.97 13.75
CA ASP A 361 10.33 -4.33 15.01
C ASP A 361 10.11 -5.22 16.25
N ARG A 362 9.76 -6.49 16.08
CA ARG A 362 9.40 -7.41 17.19
C ARG A 362 10.45 -7.46 18.30
N HIS A 363 11.73 -7.47 17.93
CA HIS A 363 12.84 -7.55 18.89
C HIS A 363 12.90 -6.31 19.79
N THR A 364 12.65 -5.13 19.24
CA THR A 364 12.61 -3.87 19.99
C THR A 364 11.37 -3.78 20.87
N LEU A 365 10.21 -4.23 20.38
CA LEU A 365 8.94 -4.19 21.11
C LEU A 365 8.95 -5.09 22.37
N ALA A 366 9.81 -6.09 22.44
CA ALA A 366 9.96 -6.94 23.63
C ALA A 366 10.39 -6.17 24.89
N TYR A 367 11.03 -5.00 24.72
CA TYR A 367 11.47 -4.12 25.80
C TYR A 367 10.42 -3.04 26.17
N ASP A 368 9.38 -2.84 25.35
CA ASP A 368 8.34 -1.84 25.59
C ASP A 368 7.32 -2.31 26.65
N ARG A 369 7.72 -2.34 27.92
CA ARG A 369 6.89 -2.79 29.06
C ARG A 369 6.03 -1.66 29.62
N GLY A 370 4.82 -1.96 30.11
CA GLY A 370 3.93 -0.95 30.71
C GLY A 370 3.27 0.01 29.72
N TRP A 371 3.24 -0.36 28.43
CA TRP A 371 2.75 0.50 27.36
C TRP A 371 1.26 0.87 27.49
N ARG A 372 0.41 -0.03 28.02
CA ARG A 372 -1.03 0.23 28.23
C ARG A 372 -1.30 1.38 29.21
N VAL A 373 -0.57 1.40 30.33
CA VAL A 373 -0.71 2.48 31.33
C VAL A 373 -0.14 3.79 30.78
N ARG A 374 0.98 3.72 30.04
CA ARG A 374 1.51 4.91 29.34
C ARG A 374 0.52 5.48 28.33
N THR A 375 -0.19 4.66 27.57
CA THR A 375 -1.16 5.15 26.57
C THR A 375 -2.37 5.78 27.23
N ASP A 376 -2.83 5.24 28.36
CA ASP A 376 -3.91 5.83 29.16
C ASP A 376 -3.48 7.19 29.75
N TRP A 377 -2.32 7.25 30.40
CA TRP A 377 -1.81 8.47 31.04
C TRP A 377 -1.42 9.61 30.07
N LYS A 378 -1.37 9.35 28.77
CA LYS A 378 -1.23 10.42 27.76
C LYS A 378 -2.34 11.45 27.85
N GLN A 379 -3.50 11.12 28.42
CA GLN A 379 -4.57 12.10 28.64
C GLN A 379 -4.16 13.28 29.53
N TYR A 380 -3.19 13.07 30.44
CA TYR A 380 -2.67 14.13 31.32
C TYR A 380 -1.53 14.92 30.71
N GLN A 381 -0.92 14.41 29.64
CA GLN A 381 0.24 15.02 28.97
C GLN A 381 -0.14 15.72 27.67
N LEU A 382 -1.12 15.17 26.93
CA LEU A 382 -1.52 15.61 25.61
C LEU A 382 -2.96 16.10 25.62
N LEU A 383 -3.17 17.35 25.21
CA LEU A 383 -4.51 17.93 25.08
C LEU A 383 -5.39 17.22 24.03
N LYS A 384 -4.76 16.58 23.04
CA LYS A 384 -5.47 15.84 21.99
C LYS A 384 -5.94 14.49 22.53
N HIS A 385 -7.24 14.36 22.72
CA HIS A 385 -7.89 13.10 23.08
C HIS A 385 -7.62 11.98 22.07
N ASN A 386 -7.13 10.83 22.56
CA ASN A 386 -6.97 9.59 21.81
C ASN A 386 -8.13 8.63 22.10
N PRO A 387 -9.02 8.34 21.14
CA PRO A 387 -10.12 7.38 21.35
C PRO A 387 -9.68 5.92 21.40
N PHE A 388 -8.46 5.61 20.96
CA PHE A 388 -7.89 4.25 20.97
C PHE A 388 -6.80 4.13 22.04
N TRP A 389 -7.06 4.65 23.24
CA TRP A 389 -6.11 4.63 24.36
C TRP A 389 -5.86 3.21 24.91
N TRP A 390 -6.82 2.29 24.67
CA TRP A 390 -6.86 0.93 25.20
C TRP A 390 -6.07 -0.11 24.39
N THR A 391 -5.68 0.18 23.14
CA THR A 391 -4.99 -0.75 22.24
C THR A 391 -3.77 -0.12 21.54
N SER A 392 -2.82 -0.95 21.13
CA SER A 392 -1.69 -0.57 20.29
C SER A 392 -1.57 -1.52 19.11
N GLN A 393 -1.60 -1.01 17.88
CA GLN A 393 -1.46 -1.83 16.67
C GLN A 393 -0.13 -2.58 16.58
N ARG A 394 0.91 -2.09 17.27
CA ARG A 394 2.22 -2.76 17.33
C ARG A 394 2.18 -4.00 18.20
N HIS A 395 1.51 -3.93 19.36
CA HIS A 395 1.46 -5.02 20.35
C HIS A 395 0.27 -5.95 20.13
N ASP A 396 -0.92 -5.40 19.92
CA ASP A 396 -2.16 -6.17 19.78
C ASP A 396 -2.45 -6.56 18.32
N GLY A 397 -1.86 -5.85 17.35
CA GLY A 397 -2.29 -5.88 15.95
C GLY A 397 -3.55 -5.03 15.69
N LYS A 398 -4.07 -5.07 14.46
CA LYS A 398 -5.31 -4.36 14.11
C LYS A 398 -6.52 -5.24 14.45
N LEU A 399 -7.34 -4.78 15.40
CA LEU A 399 -8.45 -5.57 15.96
C LEU A 399 -9.79 -5.42 15.23
N TRP A 400 -9.84 -4.70 14.11
CA TRP A 400 -11.05 -4.52 13.30
C TRP A 400 -10.72 -4.20 11.84
N GLN A 401 -11.62 -4.56 10.93
CA GLN A 401 -11.52 -4.27 9.51
C GLN A 401 -12.88 -3.85 8.96
N LEU A 402 -12.92 -2.70 8.27
CA LEU A 402 -14.16 -2.07 7.79
C LEU A 402 -14.19 -1.93 6.27
N ASN A 403 -13.41 -2.75 5.56
CA ASN A 403 -13.35 -2.70 4.09
C ASN A 403 -14.70 -3.11 3.48
N ASN A 404 -15.33 -4.15 4.03
CA ASN A 404 -16.62 -4.66 3.55
C ASN A 404 -17.75 -3.63 3.76
N TYR A 405 -17.71 -2.87 4.86
CA TYR A 405 -18.67 -1.77 5.10
C TYR A 405 -18.71 -0.80 3.91
N ARG A 406 -17.54 -0.45 3.37
CA ARG A 406 -17.45 0.47 2.23
C ARG A 406 -18.10 -0.11 0.97
N VAL A 407 -17.86 -1.39 0.69
CA VAL A 407 -18.42 -2.09 -0.48
C VAL A 407 -19.94 -2.15 -0.37
N ASP A 408 -20.44 -2.54 0.79
CA ASP A 408 -21.88 -2.71 1.00
C ASP A 408 -22.62 -1.38 1.02
N VAL A 409 -21.99 -0.29 1.47
CA VAL A 409 -22.57 1.06 1.36
C VAL A 409 -22.71 1.50 -0.09
N ILE A 410 -21.72 1.20 -0.94
CA ILE A 410 -21.82 1.51 -2.38
C ILE A 410 -22.96 0.72 -3.01
N ALA A 411 -23.05 -0.58 -2.72
CA ALA A 411 -24.15 -1.42 -3.21
C ALA A 411 -25.51 -0.92 -2.70
N ALA A 412 -25.61 -0.61 -1.41
CA ALA A 412 -26.82 -0.11 -0.79
C ALA A 412 -27.28 1.21 -1.42
N LEU A 413 -26.37 2.08 -1.87
CA LEU A 413 -26.67 3.37 -2.51
C LEU A 413 -27.01 3.26 -4.01
N GLY A 414 -27.18 2.06 -4.57
CA GLY A 414 -27.50 1.86 -5.98
C GLY A 414 -26.27 1.68 -6.87
N GLY A 415 -25.14 1.25 -6.30
CA GLY A 415 -23.88 1.06 -7.03
C GLY A 415 -23.17 2.37 -7.35
N VAL A 416 -22.05 2.27 -8.08
CA VAL A 416 -21.25 3.46 -8.43
C VAL A 416 -22.02 4.36 -9.41
N GLU A 417 -22.68 3.79 -10.40
CA GLU A 417 -23.44 4.55 -11.40
C GLU A 417 -24.59 5.33 -10.76
N GLY A 418 -25.39 4.68 -9.90
CA GLY A 418 -26.49 5.34 -9.18
C GLY A 418 -25.99 6.49 -8.31
N ILE A 419 -24.84 6.35 -7.66
CA ILE A 419 -24.19 7.43 -6.92
C ILE A 419 -23.79 8.58 -7.85
N LEU A 420 -23.20 8.29 -9.01
CA LEU A 420 -22.65 9.31 -9.91
C LEU A 420 -23.73 10.11 -10.64
N GLU A 421 -24.95 9.58 -10.81
CA GLU A 421 -26.09 10.35 -11.35
C GLU A 421 -26.42 11.60 -10.51
N HIS A 422 -26.17 11.53 -9.20
CA HIS A 422 -26.36 12.65 -8.28
C HIS A 422 -25.28 13.74 -8.38
N THR A 423 -24.27 13.54 -9.22
CA THR A 423 -23.03 14.33 -9.24
C THR A 423 -22.79 15.00 -10.60
N LEU A 424 -21.83 15.92 -10.66
CA LEU A 424 -21.37 16.55 -11.90
C LEU A 424 -20.40 15.67 -12.71
N PHE A 425 -20.40 14.35 -12.48
CA PHE A 425 -19.53 13.40 -13.17
C PHE A 425 -19.69 13.47 -14.69
N LYS A 426 -20.91 13.33 -15.20
CA LYS A 426 -21.18 13.41 -16.65
C LYS A 426 -20.73 14.74 -17.26
N GLY A 427 -20.75 15.84 -16.50
CA GLY A 427 -20.24 17.16 -16.89
C GLY A 427 -18.74 17.20 -17.19
N THR A 428 -17.95 16.30 -16.59
CA THR A 428 -16.51 16.16 -16.88
C THR A 428 -16.21 15.47 -18.20
N TYR A 429 -17.19 14.77 -18.77
CA TYR A 429 -17.06 13.97 -20.00
C TYR A 429 -15.89 12.96 -19.93
N PHE A 430 -15.69 12.33 -18.76
CA PHE A 430 -14.86 11.14 -18.68
C PHE A 430 -15.62 9.93 -19.23
N PRO A 431 -14.97 9.02 -19.97
CA PRO A 431 -15.62 7.85 -20.56
C PRO A 431 -16.03 6.82 -19.49
N THR A 432 -15.24 6.69 -18.43
CA THR A 432 -15.49 5.81 -17.28
C THR A 432 -15.15 6.53 -15.98
N TRP A 433 -15.71 6.05 -14.87
CA TRP A 433 -15.38 6.50 -13.53
C TRP A 433 -14.13 5.81 -12.96
N GLU A 434 -13.72 4.69 -13.57
CA GLU A 434 -12.55 3.92 -13.18
C GLU A 434 -11.27 4.72 -13.41
N GLY A 435 -10.30 4.62 -12.50
CA GLY A 435 -9.04 5.35 -12.60
C GLY A 435 -9.10 6.84 -12.24
N LEU A 436 -10.28 7.37 -11.92
CA LEU A 436 -10.42 8.74 -11.41
C LEU A 436 -9.91 8.84 -9.99
N PHE A 437 -9.14 9.91 -9.74
CA PHE A 437 -8.73 10.25 -8.39
C PHE A 437 -8.84 11.74 -8.15
N TRP A 438 -9.27 12.07 -6.93
CA TRP A 438 -9.21 13.42 -6.42
C TRP A 438 -7.77 13.75 -6.06
N GLU A 439 -7.30 14.93 -6.45
CA GLU A 439 -6.04 15.44 -5.93
C GLU A 439 -6.12 15.50 -4.40
N LYS A 440 -5.29 14.67 -3.74
CA LYS A 440 -5.18 14.67 -2.28
C LYS A 440 -4.53 16.00 -1.88
N ALA A 441 -5.33 16.89 -1.30
CA ALA A 441 -4.94 18.20 -0.76
C ALA A 441 -3.74 18.80 -1.52
N SER A 442 -4.03 19.33 -2.70
CA SER A 442 -3.08 19.85 -3.69
C SER A 442 -1.77 20.40 -3.11
N GLY A 443 -0.67 20.22 -3.83
CA GLY A 443 0.61 20.85 -3.49
C GLY A 443 0.49 22.37 -3.28
N PHE A 444 -0.56 23.02 -3.78
CA PHE A 444 -0.94 24.39 -3.46
C PHE A 444 -1.41 24.58 -2.00
N GLU A 445 -2.35 23.79 -1.51
CA GLU A 445 -2.83 23.87 -0.11
C GLU A 445 -1.70 23.57 0.88
N GLU A 446 -0.87 22.58 0.56
CA GLU A 446 0.27 22.21 1.40
C GLU A 446 1.38 23.27 1.36
N SER A 447 1.75 23.78 0.18
CA SER A 447 2.73 24.87 0.07
C SER A 447 2.25 26.16 0.74
N MET A 448 0.95 26.47 0.68
CA MET A 448 0.36 27.62 1.36
C MET A 448 0.24 27.42 2.88
N ARG A 449 0.10 26.17 3.35
CA ARG A 449 0.08 25.86 4.79
C ARG A 449 1.41 26.20 5.47
N TYR A 450 2.54 26.02 4.79
CA TYR A 450 3.87 26.35 5.30
C TYR A 450 4.28 27.80 5.05
N LYS A 451 3.51 28.56 4.24
CA LYS A 451 3.70 30.00 4.09
C LYS A 451 3.09 30.76 5.27
N LYS A 452 3.68 31.92 5.60
CA LYS A 452 3.19 32.83 6.64
C LYS A 452 1.94 33.55 6.12
N LEU A 453 0.76 33.01 6.44
CA LEU A 453 -0.55 33.55 6.08
C LEU A 453 -1.24 34.20 7.28
N THR A 454 -2.11 35.17 7.00
CA THR A 454 -3.01 35.74 8.02
C THR A 454 -4.08 34.73 8.43
N ASN A 455 -4.69 34.91 9.60
CA ASN A 455 -5.77 34.03 10.07
C ASN A 455 -7.00 34.05 9.14
N ALA A 456 -7.28 35.19 8.50
CA ALA A 456 -8.34 35.32 7.49
C ALA A 456 -8.03 34.48 6.25
N GLN A 457 -6.79 34.51 5.75
CA GLN A 457 -6.35 33.68 4.62
C GLN A 457 -6.42 32.18 4.94
N ARG A 458 -6.05 31.77 6.17
CA ARG A 458 -6.20 30.37 6.63
C ARG A 458 -7.66 29.92 6.67
N SER A 459 -8.58 30.82 7.06
CA SER A 459 -10.02 30.54 7.02
C SER A 459 -10.51 30.36 5.57
N GLY A 460 -10.04 31.20 4.64
CA GLY A 460 -10.31 31.08 3.21
C GLY A 460 -9.82 29.76 2.61
N LEU A 461 -8.62 29.28 2.99
CA LEU A 461 -8.10 27.98 2.54
C LEU A 461 -9.00 26.80 2.94
N ASN A 462 -9.61 26.83 4.12
CA ASN A 462 -10.53 25.78 4.54
C ASN A 462 -11.88 25.79 3.78
N GLN A 463 -12.17 26.83 3.00
CA GLN A 463 -13.39 26.87 2.16
C GLN A 463 -13.21 26.15 0.82
N ILE A 464 -11.98 25.98 0.33
CA ILE A 464 -11.71 25.37 -0.98
C ILE A 464 -12.25 23.94 -1.06
N PRO A 465 -12.01 23.04 -0.08
CA PRO A 465 -12.56 21.69 -0.14
C PRO A 465 -14.09 21.64 -0.03
N ASN A 466 -14.70 22.57 0.72
CA ASN A 466 -16.16 22.66 0.80
C ASN A 466 -16.77 23.13 -0.52
N ARG A 467 -16.10 24.05 -1.21
CA ARG A 467 -16.50 24.52 -2.53
C ARG A 467 -16.46 23.37 -3.55
N ARG A 468 -15.38 22.60 -3.54
CA ARG A 468 -15.23 21.37 -4.35
C ARG A 468 -16.34 20.37 -4.10
N PHE A 469 -16.62 20.08 -2.83
CA PHE A 469 -17.74 19.21 -2.43
C PHE A 469 -19.10 19.75 -2.93
N THR A 470 -19.34 21.06 -2.78
CA THR A 470 -20.60 21.68 -3.22
C THR A 470 -20.76 21.60 -4.74
N LEU A 471 -19.68 21.80 -5.50
CA LEU A 471 -19.70 21.70 -6.96
C LEU A 471 -19.92 20.26 -7.43
N TRP A 472 -19.30 19.27 -6.78
CA TRP A 472 -19.46 17.86 -7.12
C TRP A 472 -20.91 17.39 -6.99
N TRP A 473 -21.56 17.72 -5.87
CA TRP A 473 -22.95 17.36 -5.58
C TRP A 473 -23.96 18.42 -6.07
N SER A 474 -23.55 19.34 -6.94
CA SER A 474 -24.40 20.46 -7.34
C SER A 474 -25.72 20.06 -8.01
N PRO A 475 -25.79 19.01 -8.86
CA PRO A 475 -27.07 18.62 -9.47
C PRO A 475 -28.13 18.19 -8.46
N THR A 476 -27.72 17.58 -7.34
CA THR A 476 -28.63 17.17 -6.27
C THR A 476 -28.90 18.29 -5.27
N ILE A 477 -27.88 19.11 -4.95
CA ILE A 477 -28.01 20.19 -3.96
C ILE A 477 -28.80 21.39 -4.52
N ASN A 478 -28.60 21.73 -5.79
CA ASN A 478 -29.27 22.84 -6.48
C ASN A 478 -30.34 22.32 -7.44
N ARG A 479 -31.33 21.61 -6.90
CA ARG A 479 -32.42 20.98 -7.65
C ARG A 479 -33.72 21.79 -7.63
N ALA A 480 -34.57 21.59 -8.63
CA ALA A 480 -35.85 22.26 -8.80
C ALA A 480 -36.94 21.78 -7.81
N ASN A 481 -36.92 20.52 -7.36
CA ASN A 481 -37.90 19.96 -6.43
C ASN A 481 -37.66 20.45 -4.98
N VAL A 482 -37.95 21.73 -4.76
CA VAL A 482 -37.78 22.46 -3.51
C VAL A 482 -39.12 23.13 -3.18
N TYR A 483 -39.73 22.74 -2.05
CA TYR A 483 -41.09 23.12 -1.64
C TYR A 483 -41.35 24.64 -1.59
N VAL A 484 -40.29 25.44 -1.38
CA VAL A 484 -40.31 26.93 -1.41
C VAL A 484 -38.92 27.43 -1.82
N GLY A 485 -38.80 28.21 -2.90
CA GLY A 485 -37.54 28.78 -3.33
C GLY A 485 -37.66 29.89 -4.37
N PHE A 486 -36.87 30.96 -4.22
CA PHE A 486 -36.69 31.97 -5.25
C PHE A 486 -35.73 31.43 -6.32
N GLN A 487 -36.24 31.19 -7.52
CA GLN A 487 -35.43 30.84 -8.69
C GLN A 487 -34.74 32.10 -9.23
N VAL A 488 -33.42 32.09 -9.30
CA VAL A 488 -32.63 33.22 -9.81
C VAL A 488 -31.70 32.72 -10.91
N GLN A 489 -31.75 33.36 -12.07
CA GLN A 489 -30.80 33.10 -13.16
C GLN A 489 -29.46 33.79 -12.86
N LEU A 490 -28.34 33.10 -13.12
CA LEU A 490 -27.00 33.69 -13.00
C LEU A 490 -26.67 34.56 -14.21
N ASP A 491 -26.09 35.73 -13.97
CA ASP A 491 -25.71 36.69 -15.01
C ASP A 491 -24.85 36.05 -16.11
N LEU A 492 -25.16 36.36 -17.37
CA LEU A 492 -24.45 35.89 -18.57
C LEU A 492 -24.49 34.37 -18.80
N THR A 493 -25.34 33.63 -18.08
CA THR A 493 -25.48 32.18 -18.20
C THR A 493 -26.95 31.78 -18.14
N GLY A 494 -27.26 30.57 -18.61
CA GLY A 494 -28.59 29.98 -18.51
C GLY A 494 -28.87 29.23 -17.20
N ILE A 495 -28.03 29.39 -16.18
CA ILE A 495 -28.07 28.55 -14.98
C ILE A 495 -29.06 29.12 -13.96
N PHE A 496 -29.98 28.29 -13.48
CA PHE A 496 -30.90 28.63 -12.40
C PHE A 496 -30.37 28.18 -11.04
N MET A 497 -30.41 29.10 -10.07
CA MET A 497 -30.10 28.83 -8.68
C MET A 497 -31.41 28.74 -7.90
N HIS A 498 -31.68 27.57 -7.32
CA HIS A 498 -32.89 27.30 -6.53
C HIS A 498 -32.73 27.68 -5.05
N GLY A 499 -31.79 28.57 -4.72
CA GLY A 499 -31.57 29.09 -3.37
C GLY A 499 -30.23 29.79 -3.23
N LYS A 500 -30.04 30.47 -2.08
CA LYS A 500 -28.79 31.20 -1.80
C LYS A 500 -27.71 30.25 -1.30
N ILE A 501 -26.95 29.66 -2.23
CA ILE A 501 -25.77 28.80 -1.97
C ILE A 501 -24.51 29.53 -2.48
N PRO A 502 -23.82 30.32 -1.63
CA PRO A 502 -22.72 31.19 -2.08
C PRO A 502 -21.52 30.43 -2.65
N THR A 503 -21.17 29.28 -2.06
CA THR A 503 -20.03 28.45 -2.48
C THR A 503 -20.24 27.90 -3.90
N LEU A 504 -21.47 27.50 -4.23
CA LEU A 504 -21.82 27.03 -5.57
C LEU A 504 -21.81 28.18 -6.58
N LYS A 505 -22.44 29.32 -6.24
CA LYS A 505 -22.47 30.51 -7.11
C LYS A 505 -21.07 30.93 -7.56
N ILE A 506 -20.11 30.98 -6.62
CA ILE A 506 -18.70 31.33 -6.94
C ILE A 506 -18.08 30.33 -7.91
N SER A 507 -18.34 29.03 -7.72
CA SER A 507 -17.77 27.97 -8.56
C SER A 507 -18.30 28.04 -9.99
N LEU A 508 -19.61 28.22 -10.15
CA LEU A 508 -20.25 28.32 -11.47
C LEU A 508 -19.79 29.57 -12.23
N ILE A 509 -19.66 30.72 -11.54
CA ILE A 509 -19.11 31.95 -12.14
C ILE A 509 -17.66 31.72 -12.61
N GLN A 510 -16.83 31.01 -11.83
CA GLN A 510 -15.45 30.71 -12.23
C GLN A 510 -15.38 29.78 -13.44
N ILE A 511 -16.28 28.81 -13.57
CA ILE A 511 -16.36 27.92 -14.73
C ILE A 511 -16.76 28.71 -15.97
N PHE A 512 -17.81 29.53 -15.89
CA PHE A 512 -18.38 30.25 -17.04
C PHE A 512 -17.77 31.63 -17.30
N ARG A 513 -16.66 31.99 -16.64
CA ARG A 513 -15.95 33.26 -16.82
C ARG A 513 -15.55 33.52 -18.28
N ALA A 514 -15.40 34.80 -18.62
CA ALA A 514 -15.05 35.26 -19.98
C ALA A 514 -16.07 34.82 -21.04
N HIS A 515 -17.36 34.97 -20.70
CA HIS A 515 -18.50 34.73 -21.59
C HIS A 515 -18.54 33.32 -22.20
N LEU A 516 -18.10 32.30 -21.44
CA LEU A 516 -17.98 30.94 -21.96
C LEU A 516 -19.31 30.38 -22.49
N TRP A 517 -20.44 30.72 -21.86
CA TRP A 517 -21.77 30.29 -22.31
C TRP A 517 -22.07 30.76 -23.74
N GLN A 518 -21.83 32.04 -24.02
CA GLN A 518 -22.02 32.63 -25.35
C GLN A 518 -21.06 32.00 -26.37
N LYS A 519 -19.80 31.79 -25.99
CA LYS A 519 -18.78 31.16 -26.85
C LYS A 519 -19.10 29.72 -27.22
N ILE A 520 -19.69 28.95 -26.30
CA ILE A 520 -20.14 27.58 -26.60
C ILE A 520 -21.26 27.62 -27.65
N HIS A 521 -22.27 28.47 -27.45
CA HIS A 521 -23.38 28.61 -28.40
C HIS A 521 -22.87 29.01 -29.79
N GLU A 522 -22.05 30.05 -29.85
CA GLU A 522 -21.50 30.54 -31.12
C GLU A 522 -20.59 29.50 -31.80
N SER A 523 -19.73 28.81 -31.05
CA SER A 523 -18.82 27.81 -31.61
C SER A 523 -19.58 26.61 -32.19
N VAL A 524 -20.64 26.14 -31.53
CA VAL A 524 -21.46 25.03 -32.03
C VAL A 524 -22.23 25.45 -33.29
N VAL A 525 -22.79 26.66 -33.31
CA VAL A 525 -23.47 27.20 -34.49
C VAL A 525 -22.50 27.31 -35.67
N MET A 526 -21.27 27.77 -35.45
CA MET A 526 -20.26 27.86 -36.50
C MET A 526 -19.84 26.48 -37.03
N ASP A 527 -19.61 25.51 -36.16
CA ASP A 527 -19.25 24.14 -36.58
C ASP A 527 -20.38 23.53 -37.42
N LEU A 528 -21.65 23.73 -37.03
CA LEU A 528 -22.80 23.29 -37.82
C LEU A 528 -22.86 23.97 -39.20
N CYS A 529 -22.62 25.28 -39.29
CA CYS A 529 -22.54 25.97 -40.59
C CYS A 529 -21.50 25.31 -41.52
N GLN A 530 -20.29 25.03 -41.01
CA GLN A 530 -19.22 24.39 -41.80
C GLN A 530 -19.60 22.98 -42.27
N VAL A 531 -20.32 22.22 -41.45
CA VAL A 531 -20.84 20.91 -41.84
C VAL A 531 -21.85 21.05 -42.99
N PHE A 532 -22.79 22.00 -42.90
CA PHE A 532 -23.76 22.22 -43.97
C PHE A 532 -23.12 22.74 -45.26
N ASP A 533 -22.08 23.57 -45.17
CA ASP A 533 -21.32 24.04 -46.34
C ASP A 533 -20.62 22.90 -47.10
N GLN A 534 -20.26 21.80 -46.42
CA GLN A 534 -19.68 20.61 -47.06
C GLN A 534 -20.73 19.72 -47.73
N GLU A 535 -22.00 19.86 -47.36
CA GLU A 535 -23.11 18.98 -47.77
C GLU A 535 -24.14 19.71 -48.65
N LEU A 536 -23.74 20.77 -49.36
CA LEU A 536 -24.62 21.58 -50.20
C LEU A 536 -25.27 20.77 -51.33
N GLU A 537 -24.48 20.04 -52.11
CA GLU A 537 -24.97 19.25 -53.25
C GLU A 537 -25.83 18.05 -52.82
N PRO A 538 -25.39 17.20 -51.86
CA PRO A 538 -26.16 16.01 -51.45
C PRO A 538 -27.52 16.34 -50.84
N LEU A 539 -27.62 17.47 -50.11
CA LEU A 539 -28.85 17.91 -49.45
C LEU A 539 -29.67 18.92 -50.26
N GLN A 540 -29.24 19.28 -51.48
CA GLN A 540 -29.90 20.26 -52.33
C GLN A 540 -30.08 21.63 -51.65
N ILE A 541 -29.04 22.07 -50.93
CA ILE A 541 -29.00 23.38 -50.28
C ILE A 541 -28.40 24.39 -51.27
N GLU A 542 -29.11 25.49 -51.52
CA GLU A 542 -28.64 26.61 -52.34
C GLU A 542 -27.61 27.44 -51.57
N THR A 543 -27.96 27.86 -50.35
CA THR A 543 -27.10 28.65 -49.47
C THR A 543 -27.36 28.33 -48.00
N VAL A 544 -26.28 28.38 -47.20
CA VAL A 544 -26.30 28.31 -45.74
C VAL A 544 -26.05 29.70 -45.20
N GLN A 545 -27.06 30.30 -44.56
CA GLN A 545 -26.93 31.63 -43.96
C GLN A 545 -26.88 31.51 -42.43
N LYS A 546 -25.79 31.95 -41.83
CA LYS A 546 -25.74 32.20 -40.38
C LYS A 546 -26.44 33.51 -40.06
N GLU A 547 -27.42 33.47 -39.16
CA GLU A 547 -28.15 34.66 -38.73
C GLU A 547 -27.32 35.55 -37.79
N THR A 548 -27.61 36.85 -37.78
CA THR A 548 -27.01 37.78 -36.81
C THR A 548 -27.67 37.61 -35.45
N ILE A 549 -27.06 36.80 -34.58
CA ILE A 549 -27.60 36.44 -33.28
C ILE A 549 -27.45 37.58 -32.26
N HIS A 550 -28.51 37.90 -31.53
CA HIS A 550 -28.44 38.87 -30.44
C HIS A 550 -27.49 38.36 -29.32
N PRO A 551 -26.59 39.20 -28.75
CA PRO A 551 -25.56 38.74 -27.79
C PRO A 551 -26.07 38.01 -26.54
N ARG A 552 -27.34 38.24 -26.18
CA ARG A 552 -27.99 37.62 -25.02
C ARG A 552 -28.87 36.41 -25.34
N LYS A 553 -29.05 36.06 -26.61
CA LYS A 553 -29.97 35.00 -27.06
C LYS A 553 -29.62 33.65 -26.44
N SER A 554 -28.33 33.31 -26.42
CA SER A 554 -27.83 32.03 -25.92
C SER A 554 -28.26 31.70 -24.47
N TYR A 555 -28.57 32.69 -23.64
CA TYR A 555 -29.04 32.51 -22.26
C TYR A 555 -30.39 33.19 -21.99
N LYS A 556 -31.17 33.49 -23.03
CA LYS A 556 -32.57 33.93 -22.89
C LYS A 556 -33.47 32.70 -22.92
N MET A 557 -34.02 32.32 -21.76
CA MET A 557 -34.76 31.06 -21.60
C MET A 557 -36.27 31.14 -21.86
N ASN A 558 -36.77 32.34 -22.20
CA ASN A 558 -38.20 32.61 -22.36
C ASN A 558 -38.61 32.74 -23.82
N SER A 559 -37.71 33.12 -24.73
CA SER A 559 -37.99 33.28 -26.16
C SER A 559 -36.71 33.12 -26.96
N SER A 560 -36.83 32.76 -28.25
CA SER A 560 -35.68 32.47 -29.11
C SER A 560 -35.85 33.01 -30.55
N CYS A 561 -34.82 32.82 -31.38
CA CYS A 561 -34.79 33.08 -32.82
C CYS A 561 -33.91 32.04 -33.52
N ALA A 562 -34.02 31.93 -34.85
CA ALA A 562 -33.16 31.07 -35.66
C ALA A 562 -31.68 31.49 -35.56
N ASP A 563 -30.77 30.51 -35.56
CA ASP A 563 -29.32 30.72 -35.60
C ASP A 563 -28.75 30.49 -37.01
N ILE A 564 -29.30 29.52 -37.74
CA ILE A 564 -28.93 29.16 -39.11
C ILE A 564 -30.20 29.06 -39.95
N LEU A 565 -30.14 29.56 -41.19
CA LEU A 565 -31.20 29.44 -42.18
C LEU A 565 -30.64 28.77 -43.44
N LEU A 566 -31.29 27.70 -43.88
CA LEU A 566 -30.97 26.97 -45.10
C LEU A 566 -32.00 27.31 -46.19
N PHE A 567 -31.51 27.56 -47.40
CA PHE A 567 -32.35 27.79 -48.58
C PHE A 567 -32.27 26.58 -49.50
N SER A 568 -33.42 26.09 -49.98
CA SER A 568 -33.48 24.95 -50.90
C SER A 568 -33.26 25.41 -52.34
N SER A 569 -32.51 24.64 -53.12
CA SER A 569 -32.37 24.87 -54.56
C SER A 569 -33.67 24.64 -55.34
N TYR A 570 -34.61 23.88 -54.78
CA TYR A 570 -35.95 23.68 -55.34
C TYR A 570 -37.04 23.68 -54.26
N LYS A 571 -37.34 22.51 -53.69
CA LYS A 571 -38.30 22.31 -52.59
C LYS A 571 -37.93 21.06 -51.80
N TRP A 572 -37.90 21.16 -50.47
CA TRP A 572 -37.79 19.98 -49.61
C TRP A 572 -39.16 19.44 -49.23
N ASN A 573 -39.33 18.11 -49.30
CA ASN A 573 -40.44 17.42 -48.66
C ASN A 573 -40.14 17.26 -47.17
N ILE A 574 -41.03 17.79 -46.32
CA ILE A 574 -40.78 17.92 -44.89
C ILE A 574 -41.71 17.00 -44.10
N SER A 575 -41.14 16.33 -43.10
CA SER A 575 -41.86 15.47 -42.16
C SER A 575 -42.60 16.26 -41.09
N ARG A 576 -43.52 15.59 -40.39
CA ARG A 576 -44.00 16.07 -39.09
C ARG A 576 -42.84 16.19 -38.09
N PRO A 577 -42.95 17.08 -37.08
CA PRO A 577 -41.92 17.19 -36.06
C PRO A 577 -41.71 15.87 -35.29
N SER A 578 -40.49 15.35 -35.33
CA SER A 578 -40.08 14.11 -34.66
C SER A 578 -38.73 14.29 -33.95
N LEU A 579 -38.37 13.36 -33.06
CA LEU A 579 -37.05 13.37 -32.42
C LEU A 579 -35.97 12.91 -33.42
N VAL A 580 -34.74 13.33 -33.17
CA VAL A 580 -33.57 12.92 -33.95
C VAL A 580 -33.33 11.40 -33.90
N THR A 581 -33.79 10.72 -32.84
CA THR A 581 -33.65 9.28 -32.62
C THR A 581 -34.78 8.45 -33.25
N ASP A 582 -35.87 9.08 -33.70
CA ASP A 582 -37.00 8.38 -34.31
C ASP A 582 -36.64 7.84 -35.72
N GLY A 583 -36.82 6.54 -35.93
CA GLY A 583 -36.44 5.84 -37.17
C GLY A 583 -37.50 5.81 -38.27
N LYS A 584 -38.72 6.31 -38.03
CA LYS A 584 -39.82 6.35 -39.02
C LYS A 584 -40.36 7.77 -39.15
N ASP A 585 -39.98 8.45 -40.22
CA ASP A 585 -40.53 9.77 -40.58
C ASP A 585 -41.63 9.62 -41.63
N THR A 586 -42.80 10.19 -41.36
CA THR A 586 -43.90 10.26 -42.34
C THR A 586 -43.87 11.61 -43.05
N LEU A 587 -43.76 11.59 -44.38
CA LEU A 587 -43.79 12.77 -45.23
C LEU A 587 -45.24 13.03 -45.68
N ASP A 588 -45.84 14.10 -45.17
CA ASP A 588 -47.26 14.42 -45.40
C ASP A 588 -47.50 15.30 -46.64
N GLY A 589 -46.52 15.40 -47.54
CA GLY A 589 -46.59 16.28 -48.72
C GLY A 589 -46.43 17.78 -48.42
N THR A 590 -46.07 18.15 -47.19
CA THR A 590 -45.71 19.53 -46.84
C THR A 590 -44.35 19.87 -47.46
N THR A 591 -44.27 20.98 -48.21
CA THR A 591 -43.03 21.44 -48.83
C THR A 591 -42.58 22.78 -48.30
N SER A 592 -41.26 23.01 -48.21
CA SER A 592 -40.70 24.31 -47.82
C SER A 592 -39.43 24.61 -48.61
N ASN A 593 -39.17 25.91 -48.79
CA ASN A 593 -37.95 26.43 -49.42
C ASN A 593 -36.95 26.97 -48.37
N LYS A 594 -37.40 27.16 -47.12
CA LYS A 594 -36.60 27.72 -46.02
C LYS A 594 -36.66 26.81 -44.81
N TYR A 595 -35.50 26.49 -44.25
CA TYR A 595 -35.39 25.62 -43.08
C TYR A 595 -34.47 26.23 -42.03
N TRP A 596 -34.97 26.44 -40.82
CA TRP A 596 -34.19 27.06 -39.74
C TRP A 596 -33.65 26.04 -38.74
N ILE A 597 -32.54 26.41 -38.08
CA ILE A 597 -31.95 25.66 -36.98
C ILE A 597 -31.77 26.61 -35.79
N ASP A 598 -32.22 26.17 -34.61
CA ASP A 598 -32.05 26.89 -33.34
C ASP A 598 -31.27 26.00 -32.34
N VAL A 599 -30.12 26.48 -31.88
CA VAL A 599 -29.31 25.83 -30.84
C VAL A 599 -29.64 26.41 -29.47
N GLN A 600 -30.09 25.56 -28.56
CA GLN A 600 -30.45 25.87 -27.18
C GLN A 600 -29.48 25.21 -26.20
N LEU A 601 -28.88 26.01 -25.32
CA LEU A 601 -28.04 25.52 -24.24
C LEU A 601 -28.84 25.42 -22.94
N ARG A 602 -28.54 24.43 -22.11
CA ARG A 602 -29.16 24.19 -20.80
C ARG A 602 -28.10 23.77 -19.78
N TRP A 603 -28.38 24.04 -18.51
CA TRP A 603 -27.68 23.44 -17.38
C TRP A 603 -28.68 22.67 -16.52
N GLY A 604 -28.74 21.35 -16.69
CA GLY A 604 -29.69 20.48 -15.98
C GLY A 604 -29.37 20.26 -14.51
N ASP A 605 -30.35 19.73 -13.79
CA ASP A 605 -30.25 19.27 -12.40
C ASP A 605 -30.72 17.81 -12.26
N PHE A 606 -30.60 17.23 -11.07
CA PHE A 606 -30.95 15.82 -10.86
C PHE A 606 -32.42 15.51 -11.19
N ASP A 607 -33.33 16.44 -10.91
CA ASP A 607 -34.76 16.28 -11.18
C ASP A 607 -35.09 16.39 -12.68
N THR A 608 -34.41 17.30 -13.36
CA THR A 608 -34.71 17.71 -14.72
C THR A 608 -33.41 17.77 -15.53
N HIS A 609 -33.04 16.66 -16.14
CA HIS A 609 -31.90 16.57 -17.07
C HIS A 609 -32.21 15.76 -18.35
N ASP A 610 -33.44 15.25 -18.50
CA ASP A 610 -33.92 14.71 -19.77
C ASP A 610 -33.96 15.84 -20.82
N ILE A 611 -33.09 15.72 -21.82
CA ILE A 611 -32.89 16.71 -22.87
C ILE A 611 -33.89 16.57 -24.02
N GLU A 612 -34.44 15.38 -24.24
CA GLU A 612 -35.42 15.14 -25.31
C GLU A 612 -36.74 15.82 -24.96
N ARG A 613 -37.22 15.59 -23.73
CA ARG A 613 -38.43 16.23 -23.21
C ARG A 613 -38.30 17.75 -23.18
N TYR A 614 -37.13 18.26 -22.79
CA TYR A 614 -36.85 19.70 -22.78
C TYR A 614 -36.91 20.31 -24.19
N THR A 615 -36.20 19.71 -25.15
CA THR A 615 -36.10 20.24 -26.52
C THR A 615 -37.47 20.22 -27.21
N ARG A 616 -38.25 19.15 -27.02
CA ARG A 616 -39.63 19.06 -27.52
C ARG A 616 -40.53 20.13 -26.91
N ALA A 617 -40.50 20.29 -25.59
CA ALA A 617 -41.33 21.29 -24.91
C ALA A 617 -40.99 22.71 -25.42
N LYS A 618 -39.70 23.05 -25.49
CA LYS A 618 -39.25 24.37 -25.97
C LYS A 618 -39.54 24.63 -27.43
N PHE A 619 -39.44 23.62 -28.30
CA PHE A 619 -39.82 23.76 -29.71
C PHE A 619 -41.31 24.11 -29.84
N LEU A 620 -42.18 23.36 -29.15
CA LEU A 620 -43.63 23.61 -29.20
C LEU A 620 -44.00 24.96 -28.58
N ASP A 621 -43.37 25.32 -27.46
CA ASP A 621 -43.56 26.62 -26.82
C ASP A 621 -43.13 27.76 -27.73
N TYR A 622 -41.93 27.71 -28.33
CA TYR A 622 -41.42 28.83 -29.13
C TYR A 622 -42.05 28.94 -30.52
N VAL A 623 -42.51 27.85 -31.12
CA VAL A 623 -43.20 27.91 -32.43
C VAL A 623 -44.64 28.43 -32.26
N SER A 624 -45.27 28.19 -31.10
CA SER A 624 -46.62 28.69 -30.80
C SER A 624 -46.62 30.09 -30.18
N ASP A 625 -45.53 30.50 -29.53
CA ASP A 625 -45.41 31.80 -28.86
C ASP A 625 -45.11 32.95 -29.84
N SER A 626 -45.95 33.98 -29.79
CA SER A 626 -45.82 35.21 -30.59
C SER A 626 -44.56 36.04 -30.30
N MET A 627 -43.88 35.83 -29.16
CA MET A 627 -42.62 36.53 -28.85
C MET A 627 -41.39 35.94 -29.55
N SER A 628 -41.47 34.70 -30.04
CA SER A 628 -40.39 34.04 -30.78
C SER A 628 -40.71 34.09 -32.27
N ILE A 629 -39.79 34.63 -33.07
CA ILE A 629 -40.01 34.83 -34.50
C ILE A 629 -39.04 33.93 -35.27
N TYR A 630 -39.61 33.00 -36.05
CA TYR A 630 -38.85 32.14 -36.96
C TYR A 630 -39.15 32.49 -38.43
N PRO A 631 -38.16 32.41 -39.34
CA PRO A 631 -38.35 32.79 -40.75
C PRO A 631 -39.26 31.86 -41.57
N SER A 632 -39.55 30.67 -41.07
CA SER A 632 -40.46 29.69 -41.68
C SER A 632 -41.08 28.79 -40.59
N PRO A 633 -42.21 28.11 -40.86
CA PRO A 633 -42.81 27.18 -39.89
C PRO A 633 -42.05 25.85 -39.77
N THR A 634 -41.04 25.62 -40.62
CA THR A 634 -40.30 24.36 -40.71
C THR A 634 -38.86 24.53 -40.28
N GLY A 635 -38.45 23.80 -39.25
CA GLY A 635 -37.07 23.82 -38.78
C GLY A 635 -36.84 22.84 -37.63
N VAL A 636 -35.65 22.88 -37.05
CA VAL A 636 -35.25 22.00 -35.95
C VAL A 636 -34.60 22.78 -34.82
N MET A 637 -34.92 22.36 -33.59
CA MET A 637 -34.26 22.83 -32.39
C MET A 637 -33.30 21.76 -31.87
N ILE A 638 -32.06 22.16 -31.59
CA ILE A 638 -31.01 21.32 -31.01
C ILE A 638 -30.81 21.76 -29.56
N GLY A 639 -31.16 20.90 -28.60
CA GLY A 639 -30.95 21.14 -27.18
C GLY A 639 -29.67 20.47 -26.68
N MET A 640 -28.85 21.20 -25.91
CA MET A 640 -27.62 20.70 -25.30
C MET A 640 -27.62 20.94 -23.78
N ASP A 641 -27.49 19.88 -23.00
CA ASP A 641 -27.26 19.96 -21.56
C ASP A 641 -25.77 19.97 -21.23
N LEU A 642 -25.28 21.11 -20.76
CA LEU A 642 -23.87 21.33 -20.42
C LEU A 642 -23.46 20.68 -19.09
N ALA A 643 -24.41 20.39 -18.19
CA ALA A 643 -24.12 19.76 -16.90
C ALA A 643 -23.96 18.24 -17.05
N TYR A 644 -24.70 17.64 -17.98
CA TYR A 644 -24.73 16.20 -18.23
C TYR A 644 -24.06 15.78 -19.56
N ASN A 645 -23.58 16.74 -20.37
CA ASN A 645 -23.06 16.50 -21.74
C ASN A 645 -24.04 15.71 -22.63
N LEU A 646 -25.34 15.93 -22.47
CA LEU A 646 -26.39 15.31 -23.28
C LEU A 646 -26.83 16.27 -24.38
N TRP A 647 -27.27 15.74 -25.51
CA TRP A 647 -27.88 16.54 -26.57
C TRP A 647 -29.03 15.76 -27.21
N SER A 648 -30.00 16.49 -27.76
CA SER A 648 -31.04 15.94 -28.62
C SER A 648 -31.54 17.01 -29.57
N ALA A 649 -32.31 16.61 -30.57
CA ALA A 649 -32.96 17.55 -31.48
C ALA A 649 -34.40 17.14 -31.75
N TYR A 650 -35.28 18.14 -31.84
CA TYR A 650 -36.69 17.96 -32.13
C TYR A 650 -37.15 19.01 -33.14
N GLY A 651 -37.88 18.57 -34.15
CA GLY A 651 -38.40 19.44 -35.18
C GLY A 651 -38.69 18.69 -36.46
N ASN A 652 -38.87 19.44 -37.54
CA ASN A 652 -39.16 18.92 -38.86
C ASN A 652 -37.90 18.36 -39.54
N TRP A 653 -38.04 17.34 -40.39
CA TRP A 653 -36.91 16.74 -41.10
C TRP A 653 -37.18 16.64 -42.60
N PHE A 654 -36.15 16.88 -43.40
CA PHE A 654 -36.13 16.53 -44.83
C PHE A 654 -35.13 15.38 -45.06
N PRO A 655 -35.26 14.62 -46.16
CA PRO A 655 -34.39 13.46 -46.41
C PRO A 655 -32.90 13.80 -46.32
N GLY A 656 -32.12 13.01 -45.57
CA GLY A 656 -30.68 13.21 -45.37
C GLY A 656 -30.30 14.09 -44.17
N MET A 657 -31.19 14.97 -43.69
CA MET A 657 -30.90 15.91 -42.60
C MET A 657 -30.67 15.22 -41.25
N LYS A 658 -31.50 14.23 -40.91
CA LYS A 658 -31.45 13.54 -39.61
C LYS A 658 -30.14 12.74 -39.42
N PRO A 659 -29.69 11.89 -40.37
CA PRO A 659 -28.39 11.24 -40.28
C PRO A 659 -27.21 12.22 -40.21
N LEU A 660 -27.28 13.34 -40.94
CA LEU A 660 -26.23 14.35 -40.89
C LEU A 660 -26.12 14.99 -39.51
N ILE A 661 -27.23 15.45 -38.92
CA ILE A 661 -27.23 16.01 -37.56
C ILE A 661 -26.70 15.00 -36.54
N GLN A 662 -27.07 13.71 -36.65
CA GLN A 662 -26.55 12.66 -35.76
C GLN A 662 -25.02 12.56 -35.81
N GLN A 663 -24.44 12.50 -37.01
CA GLN A 663 -22.98 12.41 -37.19
C GLN A 663 -22.27 13.72 -36.77
N ALA A 664 -22.83 14.86 -37.16
CA ALA A 664 -22.29 16.17 -36.86
C ALA A 664 -22.26 16.43 -35.35
N MET A 665 -23.39 16.25 -34.66
CA MET A 665 -23.47 16.50 -33.22
C MET A 665 -22.63 15.52 -32.41
N ALA A 666 -22.53 14.25 -32.83
CA ALA A 666 -21.61 13.30 -32.19
C ALA A 666 -20.14 13.78 -32.29
N LYS A 667 -19.73 14.31 -33.45
CA LYS A 667 -18.38 14.86 -33.66
C LYS A 667 -18.16 16.18 -32.91
N ILE A 668 -19.11 17.12 -32.97
CA ILE A 668 -19.06 18.41 -32.26
C ILE A 668 -18.96 18.17 -30.76
N MET A 669 -19.79 17.30 -30.19
CA MET A 669 -19.72 16.97 -28.77
C MET A 669 -18.36 16.40 -28.37
N LYS A 670 -17.67 15.66 -29.24
CA LYS A 670 -16.34 15.11 -28.93
C LYS A 670 -15.21 16.14 -29.09
N ALA A 671 -15.21 16.91 -30.18
CA ALA A 671 -14.05 17.69 -30.64
C ALA A 671 -14.16 19.20 -30.45
N ASN A 672 -15.33 19.75 -30.10
CA ASN A 672 -15.51 21.20 -30.02
C ASN A 672 -14.59 21.85 -28.95
N PRO A 673 -13.77 22.86 -29.32
CA PRO A 673 -12.82 23.48 -28.39
C PRO A 673 -13.49 24.20 -27.21
N ALA A 674 -14.66 24.83 -27.41
CA ALA A 674 -15.37 25.53 -26.33
C ALA A 674 -15.94 24.54 -25.30
N CYS A 675 -16.50 23.41 -25.76
CA CYS A 675 -16.92 22.30 -24.91
C CYS A 675 -15.73 21.68 -24.17
N HIS A 676 -14.57 21.54 -24.82
CA HIS A 676 -13.34 21.07 -24.17
C HIS A 676 -12.90 22.02 -23.05
N VAL A 677 -12.91 23.33 -23.27
CA VAL A 677 -12.59 24.34 -22.24
C VAL A 677 -13.57 24.26 -21.06
N LEU A 678 -14.87 24.06 -21.31
CA LEU A 678 -15.86 23.85 -20.24
C LEU A 678 -15.50 22.63 -19.39
N ARG A 679 -15.28 21.48 -20.02
CA ARG A 679 -14.93 20.22 -19.35
C ARG A 679 -13.66 20.37 -18.52
N GLU A 680 -12.63 20.99 -19.08
CA GLU A 680 -11.36 21.21 -18.39
C GLU A 680 -11.51 22.15 -17.19
N ARG A 681 -12.35 23.19 -17.29
CA ARG A 681 -12.66 24.06 -16.15
C ARG A 681 -13.46 23.33 -15.07
N ILE A 682 -14.39 22.46 -15.44
CA ILE A 682 -15.13 21.61 -14.50
C ILE A 682 -14.14 20.67 -13.80
N ARG A 683 -13.28 19.96 -14.54
CA ARG A 683 -12.23 19.07 -14.01
C ARG A 683 -11.30 19.79 -13.04
N LYS A 684 -10.79 20.98 -13.40
CA LYS A 684 -9.98 21.83 -12.51
C LYS A 684 -10.74 22.33 -11.28
N GLY A 685 -12.01 22.70 -11.44
CA GLY A 685 -12.87 23.11 -10.33
C GLY A 685 -13.14 21.97 -9.34
N LEU A 686 -13.26 20.75 -9.86
CA LEU A 686 -13.38 19.52 -9.09
C LEU A 686 -12.02 18.97 -8.64
N GLN A 687 -10.89 19.41 -9.19
CA GLN A 687 -9.57 18.80 -8.95
C GLN A 687 -9.60 17.28 -9.21
N LEU A 688 -10.35 16.88 -10.23
CA LEU A 688 -10.45 15.50 -10.68
C LEU A 688 -9.46 15.28 -11.80
N TYR A 689 -8.62 14.27 -11.61
CA TYR A 689 -7.66 13.83 -12.60
C TYR A 689 -8.00 12.38 -12.96
N SER A 690 -7.83 12.08 -14.23
CA SER A 690 -7.92 10.72 -14.73
C SER A 690 -6.53 10.11 -14.74
N SER A 691 -6.42 8.85 -14.32
CA SER A 691 -5.23 8.06 -14.62
C SER A 691 -5.07 7.84 -16.12
N GLU A 692 -6.19 7.79 -16.86
CA GLU A 692 -6.23 7.73 -18.32
C GLU A 692 -6.07 9.15 -18.91
N PRO A 693 -5.02 9.42 -19.67
CA PRO A 693 -4.79 10.73 -20.27
C PRO A 693 -5.69 10.96 -21.50
N THR A 694 -6.00 12.23 -21.79
CA THR A 694 -6.83 12.64 -22.95
C THR A 694 -6.22 12.25 -24.30
N GLU A 695 -4.89 12.03 -24.34
CA GLU A 695 -4.24 11.20 -25.34
C GLU A 695 -3.78 9.90 -24.66
N PRO A 696 -4.02 8.72 -25.25
CA PRO A 696 -3.59 7.48 -24.63
C PRO A 696 -2.07 7.49 -24.47
N TYR A 697 -1.61 7.35 -23.23
CA TYR A 697 -0.21 7.08 -22.96
C TYR A 697 0.20 5.81 -23.70
N LEU A 698 1.50 5.68 -23.95
CA LEU A 698 2.01 4.42 -24.47
C LEU A 698 1.73 3.30 -23.47
N ASN A 699 0.93 2.33 -23.89
CA ASN A 699 0.51 1.13 -23.17
C ASN A 699 0.67 -0.11 -24.09
N SER A 700 0.29 -1.29 -23.62
CA SER A 700 0.46 -2.53 -24.39
C SER A 700 -0.49 -2.64 -25.60
N GLN A 701 -1.58 -1.85 -25.65
CA GLN A 701 -2.56 -1.88 -26.73
C GLN A 701 -2.14 -1.01 -27.93
N ASN A 702 -1.56 0.16 -27.68
CA ASN A 702 -1.07 1.09 -28.72
C ASN A 702 0.43 0.95 -29.02
N TYR A 703 1.09 -0.09 -28.49
CA TYR A 703 2.52 -0.35 -28.65
C TYR A 703 2.98 -0.43 -30.11
N SER A 704 2.11 -0.86 -31.03
CA SER A 704 2.42 -0.95 -32.47
C SER A 704 2.58 0.43 -33.14
N GLU A 705 2.03 1.51 -32.58
CA GLU A 705 2.13 2.87 -33.13
C GLU A 705 3.58 3.38 -33.18
N LEU A 706 4.45 2.83 -32.31
CA LEU A 706 5.89 3.14 -32.24
C LEU A 706 6.64 2.89 -33.55
N PHE A 707 6.12 1.99 -34.39
CA PHE A 707 6.77 1.54 -35.62
C PHE A 707 6.13 2.12 -36.88
N SER A 708 5.30 3.15 -36.72
CA SER A 708 4.76 3.91 -37.85
C SER A 708 5.84 4.68 -38.62
N ASN A 709 5.45 5.27 -39.75
CA ASN A 709 6.37 6.12 -40.52
C ASN A 709 6.76 7.43 -39.80
N GLN A 710 6.11 7.76 -38.68
CA GLN A 710 6.46 8.93 -37.88
C GLN A 710 7.78 8.73 -37.13
N ILE A 711 8.58 9.80 -36.98
CA ILE A 711 9.77 9.79 -36.14
C ILE A 711 9.33 9.99 -34.69
N ILE A 712 9.63 9.00 -33.85
CA ILE A 712 9.25 8.96 -32.44
C ILE A 712 10.51 8.82 -31.60
N TRP A 713 10.63 9.62 -30.53
CA TRP A 713 11.74 9.51 -29.58
C TRP A 713 11.26 9.11 -28.19
N PHE A 714 11.98 8.20 -27.56
CA PHE A 714 11.93 7.98 -26.12
C PHE A 714 12.93 8.89 -25.42
N VAL A 715 12.50 9.54 -24.34
CA VAL A 715 13.38 10.30 -23.44
C VAL A 715 13.33 9.66 -22.05
N ASP A 716 14.49 9.22 -21.57
CA ASP A 716 14.68 8.71 -20.20
C ASP A 716 15.66 9.60 -19.42
N ASP A 717 15.16 10.23 -18.35
CA ASP A 717 15.91 11.08 -17.43
C ASP A 717 16.43 10.32 -16.19
N THR A 718 16.21 8.99 -16.12
CA THR A 718 16.55 8.18 -14.95
C THR A 718 18.00 8.33 -14.49
N ASN A 719 18.92 8.35 -15.44
CA ASN A 719 20.37 8.34 -15.17
C ASN A 719 21.03 9.71 -15.36
N VAL A 720 20.26 10.79 -15.41
CA VAL A 720 20.79 12.16 -15.58
C VAL A 720 21.46 12.66 -14.32
N TYR A 721 20.80 12.54 -13.16
CA TYR A 721 21.36 12.91 -11.87
C TYR A 721 21.57 11.67 -11.00
N ARG A 722 22.83 11.22 -10.94
CA ARG A 722 23.25 10.03 -10.19
C ARG A 722 24.09 10.43 -8.99
N VAL A 723 23.89 9.75 -7.88
CA VAL A 723 24.63 10.00 -6.64
C VAL A 723 25.14 8.70 -6.02
N THR A 724 26.34 8.73 -5.45
CA THR A 724 26.78 7.73 -4.49
C THR A 724 26.37 8.17 -3.09
N ILE A 725 25.67 7.29 -2.37
CA ILE A 725 25.17 7.56 -1.03
C ILE A 725 26.15 6.98 -0.01
N HIS A 726 26.66 7.84 0.85
CA HIS A 726 27.45 7.46 2.01
C HIS A 726 26.61 7.74 3.26
N LYS A 727 26.10 6.68 3.88
CA LYS A 727 25.43 6.78 5.19
C LYS A 727 26.50 6.85 6.27
N THR A 728 26.55 7.98 6.96
CA THR A 728 27.41 8.17 8.13
C THR A 728 26.84 7.41 9.32
N PHE A 729 27.68 7.18 10.33
CA PHE A 729 27.33 6.45 11.55
C PHE A 729 26.13 7.05 12.30
N GLU A 730 26.01 8.38 12.34
CA GLU A 730 24.90 9.14 12.96
C GLU A 730 23.55 8.95 12.24
N GLY A 731 23.54 8.22 11.13
CA GLY A 731 22.38 8.07 10.26
C GLY A 731 22.25 9.17 9.21
N ASN A 732 23.15 10.16 9.17
CA ASN A 732 23.13 11.21 8.16
C ASN A 732 23.55 10.64 6.80
N LEU A 733 22.74 10.87 5.78
CA LEU A 733 23.03 10.48 4.40
C LEU A 733 23.75 11.62 3.70
N THR A 734 25.02 11.41 3.33
CA THR A 734 25.77 12.33 2.48
C THR A 734 25.77 11.80 1.05
N THR A 735 25.56 12.68 0.07
CA THR A 735 25.48 12.30 -1.34
C THR A 735 26.58 12.99 -2.13
N LYS A 736 27.28 12.24 -2.98
CA LYS A 736 28.23 12.80 -3.96
C LYS A 736 27.71 12.55 -5.37
N PRO A 737 27.55 13.60 -6.19
CA PRO A 737 27.11 13.42 -7.57
C PRO A 737 28.21 12.76 -8.41
N ILE A 738 27.80 11.88 -9.33
CA ILE A 738 28.66 11.28 -10.34
C ILE A 738 28.16 11.66 -11.74
N ASN A 739 28.94 11.37 -12.78
CA ASN A 739 28.52 11.60 -14.16
C ASN A 739 27.22 10.86 -14.47
N GLY A 740 26.32 11.57 -15.17
CA GLY A 740 25.05 11.03 -15.65
C GLY A 740 24.96 11.09 -17.16
N ALA A 741 23.84 10.62 -17.70
CA ALA A 741 23.55 10.73 -19.12
C ALA A 741 22.03 10.82 -19.37
N ILE A 742 21.67 11.60 -20.38
CA ILE A 742 20.33 11.62 -20.97
C ILE A 742 20.29 10.56 -22.05
N PHE A 743 19.23 9.75 -22.05
CA PHE A 743 19.00 8.69 -23.00
C PHE A 743 17.86 9.09 -23.94
N ILE A 744 18.17 9.35 -25.21
CA ILE A 744 17.19 9.68 -26.24
C ILE A 744 17.26 8.61 -27.33
N PHE A 745 16.17 7.88 -27.56
CA PHE A 745 16.19 6.67 -28.38
C PHE A 745 15.07 6.64 -29.42
N ASN A 746 15.41 6.26 -30.66
CA ASN A 746 14.45 6.03 -31.73
C ASN A 746 14.15 4.51 -31.85
N PRO A 747 12.92 4.05 -31.52
CA PRO A 747 12.57 2.64 -31.52
C PRO A 747 12.49 2.01 -32.92
N ARG A 748 12.33 2.82 -33.98
CA ARG A 748 12.26 2.30 -35.35
C ARG A 748 13.65 2.02 -35.92
N SER A 749 14.58 2.98 -35.78
CA SER A 749 15.93 2.86 -36.34
C SER A 749 16.94 2.20 -35.39
N GLY A 750 16.66 2.17 -34.08
CA GLY A 750 17.62 1.72 -33.07
C GLY A 750 18.65 2.78 -32.69
N GLN A 751 18.54 4.00 -33.21
CA GLN A 751 19.50 5.08 -32.97
C GLN A 751 19.35 5.63 -31.54
N LEU A 752 20.47 5.68 -30.81
CA LEU A 752 20.59 6.22 -29.48
C LEU A 752 21.44 7.49 -29.52
N PHE A 753 20.86 8.60 -29.07
CA PHE A 753 21.58 9.83 -28.74
C PHE A 753 21.84 9.85 -27.24
N LEU A 754 23.08 9.56 -26.86
CA LEU A 754 23.52 9.50 -25.47
C LEU A 754 24.24 10.81 -25.11
N LYS A 755 23.55 11.71 -24.40
CA LYS A 755 24.16 12.96 -23.94
C LYS A 755 24.73 12.79 -22.55
N ILE A 756 26.05 12.82 -22.42
CA ILE A 756 26.75 12.73 -21.13
C ILE A 756 26.66 14.07 -20.40
N ILE A 757 26.23 14.03 -19.14
CA ILE A 757 26.15 15.16 -18.22
C ILE A 757 27.25 15.02 -17.17
N HIS A 758 28.27 15.88 -17.28
CA HIS A 758 29.40 15.87 -16.37
C HIS A 758 29.04 16.50 -15.00
N THR A 759 29.75 16.08 -13.94
CA THR A 759 29.54 16.57 -12.57
C THR A 759 29.64 18.09 -12.40
N SER A 760 30.36 18.79 -13.29
CA SER A 760 30.49 20.25 -13.28
C SER A 760 29.16 20.98 -13.43
N VAL A 761 28.16 20.38 -14.09
CA VAL A 761 26.81 20.97 -14.23
C VAL A 761 26.11 21.13 -12.88
N TRP A 762 26.45 20.28 -11.91
CA TRP A 762 25.85 20.29 -10.58
C TRP A 762 26.58 21.21 -9.58
N ALA A 763 27.78 21.70 -9.93
CA ALA A 763 28.60 22.50 -9.04
C ALA A 763 27.93 23.85 -8.72
N GLY A 764 27.82 24.18 -7.42
CA GLY A 764 27.23 25.43 -6.94
C GLY A 764 25.70 25.52 -7.02
N GLN A 765 25.02 24.49 -7.52
CA GLN A 765 23.56 24.49 -7.70
C GLN A 765 22.81 23.84 -6.53
N LYS A 766 21.57 24.27 -6.30
CA LYS A 766 20.66 23.68 -5.29
C LYS A 766 19.46 23.04 -5.98
N ARG A 767 18.80 22.10 -5.31
CA ARG A 767 17.63 21.34 -5.83
C ARG A 767 17.92 20.59 -7.13
N LEU A 768 19.02 19.85 -7.13
CA LEU A 768 19.56 19.14 -8.29
C LEU A 768 18.57 18.18 -8.97
N GLY A 769 17.65 17.57 -8.22
CA GLY A 769 16.62 16.70 -8.79
C GLY A 769 15.59 17.43 -9.67
N GLN A 770 15.28 18.70 -9.39
CA GLN A 770 14.46 19.52 -10.29
C GLN A 770 15.30 20.00 -11.46
N LEU A 771 16.51 20.51 -11.18
CA LEU A 771 17.44 21.00 -12.20
C LEU A 771 17.74 19.93 -13.26
N ALA A 772 17.88 18.66 -12.88
CA ALA A 772 18.12 17.56 -13.80
C ALA A 772 17.02 17.44 -14.87
N LYS A 773 15.75 17.61 -14.51
CA LYS A 773 14.62 17.54 -15.44
C LYS A 773 14.60 18.70 -16.41
N TRP A 774 14.81 19.91 -15.89
CA TRP A 774 14.91 21.13 -16.70
C TRP A 774 16.10 21.07 -17.64
N LYS A 775 17.27 20.63 -17.16
CA LYS A 775 18.45 20.46 -17.99
C LYS A 775 18.26 19.38 -19.05
N THR A 776 17.53 18.31 -18.73
CA THR A 776 17.17 17.28 -19.71
C THR A 776 16.29 17.86 -20.82
N ALA A 777 15.24 18.61 -20.46
CA ALA A 777 14.35 19.25 -21.42
C ALA A 777 15.08 20.27 -22.29
N GLU A 778 15.99 21.05 -21.70
CA GLU A 778 16.86 21.99 -22.42
C GLU A 778 17.73 21.28 -23.47
N GLU A 779 18.42 20.20 -23.10
CA GLU A 779 19.30 19.45 -24.02
C GLU A 779 18.49 18.70 -25.10
N VAL A 780 17.29 18.20 -24.77
CA VAL A 780 16.37 17.60 -25.76
C VAL A 780 15.92 18.66 -26.77
N ALA A 781 15.49 19.83 -26.31
CA ALA A 781 15.10 20.92 -27.20
C ALA A 781 16.28 21.43 -28.05
N ALA A 782 17.49 21.47 -27.50
CA ALA A 782 18.71 21.80 -28.24
C ALA A 782 19.00 20.75 -29.34
N LEU A 783 18.80 19.46 -29.06
CA LEU A 783 18.94 18.41 -30.06
C LEU A 783 17.88 18.54 -31.17
N VAL A 784 16.61 18.78 -30.84
CA VAL A 784 15.55 19.01 -31.84
C VAL A 784 15.90 20.19 -32.75
N ARG A 785 16.41 21.30 -32.18
CA ARG A 785 16.87 22.47 -32.96
C ARG A 785 18.05 22.18 -33.87
N SER A 786 18.90 21.22 -33.52
CA SER A 786 20.07 20.86 -34.32
C SER A 786 19.74 19.99 -35.54
N LEU A 787 18.54 19.40 -35.59
CA LEU A 787 18.10 18.54 -36.69
C LEU A 787 17.27 19.29 -37.73
N PRO A 788 17.39 18.92 -39.02
CA PRO A 788 16.49 19.37 -40.08
C PRO A 788 15.02 19.02 -39.79
N VAL A 789 14.08 19.79 -40.33
CA VAL A 789 12.63 19.64 -40.05
C VAL A 789 12.09 18.26 -40.46
N GLU A 790 12.72 17.62 -41.45
CA GLU A 790 12.40 16.27 -41.92
C GLU A 790 12.77 15.18 -40.89
N GLU A 791 13.83 15.42 -40.10
CA GLU A 791 14.34 14.50 -39.08
C GLU A 791 13.82 14.81 -37.67
N GLN A 792 13.09 15.91 -37.51
CA GLN A 792 12.47 16.28 -36.25
C GLN A 792 11.40 15.27 -35.83
N PRO A 793 11.32 14.90 -34.54
CA PRO A 793 10.33 13.96 -34.04
C PRO A 793 8.93 14.57 -34.15
N LYS A 794 7.95 13.78 -34.58
CA LYS A 794 6.52 14.16 -34.49
C LYS A 794 5.95 13.85 -33.12
N GLN A 795 6.51 12.87 -32.42
CA GLN A 795 6.13 12.52 -31.06
C GLN A 795 7.35 12.31 -30.17
N VAL A 796 7.30 12.85 -28.95
CA VAL A 796 8.30 12.63 -27.90
C VAL A 796 7.61 11.93 -26.73
N ILE A 797 8.03 10.70 -26.45
CA ILE A 797 7.51 9.87 -25.37
C ILE A 797 8.46 9.95 -24.18
N VAL A 798 7.94 10.43 -23.04
CA VAL A 798 8.69 10.43 -21.79
C VAL A 798 8.37 9.21 -20.94
N THR A 799 9.43 8.59 -20.42
CA THR A 799 9.31 7.45 -19.49
C THR A 799 8.81 7.87 -18.11
N ARG A 800 9.05 9.13 -17.70
CA ARG A 800 8.66 9.66 -16.39
C ARG A 800 7.76 10.89 -16.52
N LYS A 801 6.63 10.88 -15.81
CA LYS A 801 5.63 11.98 -15.82
C LYS A 801 6.21 13.34 -15.44
N GLY A 802 7.24 13.38 -14.60
CA GLY A 802 7.88 14.62 -14.17
C GLY A 802 8.62 15.40 -15.28
N MET A 803 8.82 14.78 -16.45
CA MET A 803 9.42 15.40 -17.63
C MET A 803 8.41 16.07 -18.56
N LEU A 804 7.10 15.83 -18.39
CA LEU A 804 6.05 16.42 -19.22
C LEU A 804 6.08 17.95 -19.13
N ASP A 805 5.92 18.53 -17.93
CA ASP A 805 5.88 19.99 -17.78
C ASP A 805 7.16 20.69 -18.31
N PRO A 806 8.39 20.24 -17.98
CA PRO A 806 9.61 20.88 -18.50
C PRO A 806 9.72 20.80 -20.03
N LEU A 807 9.34 19.69 -20.65
CA LEU A 807 9.37 19.55 -22.11
C LEU A 807 8.28 20.38 -22.78
N GLU A 808 7.07 20.46 -22.22
CA GLU A 808 6.00 21.33 -22.72
C GLU A 808 6.46 22.80 -22.75
N VAL A 809 7.20 23.24 -21.74
CA VAL A 809 7.75 24.60 -21.68
C VAL A 809 8.90 24.80 -22.68
N HIS A 810 9.84 23.86 -22.79
CA HIS A 810 11.01 24.00 -23.66
C HIS A 810 10.72 23.74 -25.15
N LEU A 811 9.62 23.04 -25.48
CA LEU A 811 9.17 22.75 -26.84
C LEU A 811 8.02 23.66 -27.30
N LEU A 812 7.74 24.77 -26.61
CA LEU A 812 6.73 25.76 -27.06
C LEU A 812 7.00 26.28 -28.49
N ASP A 813 8.27 26.33 -28.90
CA ASP A 813 8.69 26.72 -30.25
C ASP A 813 8.25 25.70 -31.33
N PHE A 814 7.83 24.49 -30.94
CA PHE A 814 7.50 23.36 -31.81
C PHE A 814 6.09 22.81 -31.56
N PRO A 815 5.02 23.55 -31.93
CA PRO A 815 3.62 23.17 -31.62
C PRO A 815 3.16 21.87 -32.29
N ASN A 816 3.90 21.38 -33.29
CA ASN A 816 3.59 20.16 -34.04
C ASN A 816 4.14 18.88 -33.39
N ILE A 817 4.94 19.00 -32.31
CA ILE A 817 5.52 17.87 -31.60
C ILE A 817 4.58 17.48 -30.47
N VAL A 818 4.04 16.26 -30.52
CA VAL A 818 3.17 15.72 -29.48
C VAL A 818 4.02 15.16 -28.35
N ILE A 819 3.76 15.59 -27.11
CA ILE A 819 4.46 15.10 -25.92
C ILE A 819 3.56 14.09 -25.21
N LYS A 820 3.98 12.82 -25.15
CA LYS A 820 3.21 11.74 -24.51
C LYS A 820 3.95 11.13 -23.33
N GLY A 821 3.20 10.70 -22.32
CA GLY A 821 3.72 9.83 -21.26
C GLY A 821 3.68 8.35 -21.67
N SER A 822 4.44 7.53 -20.96
CA SER A 822 4.32 6.06 -21.02
C SER A 822 3.83 5.50 -19.69
N GLU A 823 2.91 4.54 -19.74
CA GLU A 823 2.53 3.71 -18.59
C GLU A 823 3.47 2.52 -18.43
N LEU A 824 4.09 2.09 -19.53
CA LEU A 824 5.08 1.02 -19.54
C LEU A 824 6.36 1.50 -18.84
N GLN A 825 6.78 0.82 -17.78
CA GLN A 825 8.06 1.11 -17.15
C GLN A 825 9.20 0.47 -17.94
N LEU A 826 9.56 1.05 -19.08
CA LEU A 826 10.61 0.52 -19.96
C LEU A 826 11.99 0.54 -19.26
N PRO A 827 12.83 -0.50 -19.41
CA PRO A 827 14.04 -0.68 -18.62
C PRO A 827 15.27 0.00 -19.23
N PHE A 828 15.14 1.17 -19.87
CA PHE A 828 16.26 1.87 -20.51
C PHE A 828 17.40 2.19 -19.55
N GLN A 829 17.08 2.43 -18.26
CA GLN A 829 18.08 2.60 -17.22
C GLN A 829 19.08 1.44 -17.09
N ALA A 830 18.69 0.21 -17.48
CA ALA A 830 19.56 -0.95 -17.43
C ALA A 830 20.67 -0.92 -18.49
N CYS A 831 20.52 -0.11 -19.54
CA CYS A 831 21.55 0.08 -20.56
C CYS A 831 22.86 0.61 -19.93
N MET A 832 22.77 1.40 -18.86
CA MET A 832 23.94 1.89 -18.10
C MET A 832 24.67 0.81 -17.30
N LYS A 833 24.07 -0.38 -17.12
CA LYS A 833 24.72 -1.52 -16.46
C LYS A 833 25.67 -2.27 -17.42
N MET A 834 25.61 -1.96 -18.71
CA MET A 834 26.58 -2.46 -19.68
C MET A 834 27.90 -1.71 -19.54
N GLU A 835 29.00 -2.44 -19.62
CA GLU A 835 30.34 -1.91 -19.38
C GLU A 835 30.72 -0.85 -20.42
N LYS A 836 30.37 -1.05 -21.70
CA LYS A 836 30.64 -0.11 -22.79
C LYS A 836 30.09 1.30 -22.50
N PHE A 837 28.85 1.40 -22.03
CA PHE A 837 28.22 2.69 -21.68
C PHE A 837 28.65 3.20 -20.31
N GLY A 838 28.73 2.31 -19.31
CA GLY A 838 29.12 2.66 -17.94
C GLY A 838 30.51 3.28 -17.88
N ASP A 839 31.50 2.65 -18.53
CA ASP A 839 32.88 3.12 -18.56
C ASP A 839 33.02 4.43 -19.35
N LEU A 840 32.31 4.56 -20.47
CA LEU A 840 32.32 5.77 -21.28
C LEU A 840 31.83 6.99 -20.47
N ILE A 841 30.74 6.83 -19.72
CA ILE A 841 30.16 7.91 -18.90
C ILE A 841 31.07 8.24 -17.72
N LEU A 842 31.67 7.24 -17.08
CA LEU A 842 32.56 7.46 -15.93
C LEU A 842 33.90 8.09 -16.32
N ARG A 843 34.43 7.78 -17.52
CA ARG A 843 35.69 8.35 -18.03
C ARG A 843 35.54 9.74 -18.65
N ALA A 844 34.31 10.17 -18.95
CA ALA A 844 34.08 11.47 -19.58
C ALA A 844 34.48 12.64 -18.68
N THR A 845 35.28 13.56 -19.21
CA THR A 845 35.77 14.76 -18.51
C THR A 845 34.96 16.02 -18.82
N GLN A 846 34.12 15.99 -19.87
CA GLN A 846 33.27 17.10 -20.30
C GLN A 846 31.91 16.61 -20.84
N PRO A 847 30.86 17.45 -20.87
CA PRO A 847 29.59 17.10 -21.49
C PRO A 847 29.74 16.88 -23.00
N GLN A 848 29.32 15.71 -23.51
CA GLN A 848 29.44 15.37 -24.93
C GLN A 848 28.24 14.52 -25.38
N MET A 849 27.88 14.64 -26.66
CA MET A 849 26.86 13.79 -27.29
C MET A 849 27.55 12.63 -28.00
N VAL A 850 27.09 11.41 -27.77
CA VAL A 850 27.63 10.20 -28.41
C VAL A 850 26.48 9.44 -29.08
N LEU A 851 26.71 9.02 -30.32
CA LEU A 851 25.70 8.33 -31.13
C LEU A 851 25.99 6.84 -31.17
N PHE A 852 24.97 6.02 -30.93
CA PHE A 852 25.05 4.56 -30.99
C PHE A 852 23.86 3.98 -31.77
N SER A 853 24.02 2.75 -32.26
CA SER A 853 22.90 1.89 -32.67
C SER A 853 22.74 0.80 -31.62
N LEU A 854 21.57 0.68 -30.99
CA LEU A 854 21.29 -0.39 -30.02
C LEU A 854 20.84 -1.70 -30.66
N TYR A 855 20.50 -1.68 -31.95
CA TYR A 855 20.14 -2.87 -32.72
C TYR A 855 21.33 -3.48 -33.45
N ASP A 856 22.52 -2.86 -33.38
CA ASP A 856 23.70 -3.27 -34.13
C ASP A 856 23.35 -3.52 -35.61
N ASP A 857 23.29 -4.77 -36.05
CA ASP A 857 22.90 -5.19 -37.41
C ASP A 857 21.60 -5.99 -37.52
N TRP A 858 20.82 -6.13 -36.43
CA TRP A 858 19.61 -6.95 -36.37
C TRP A 858 18.55 -6.58 -37.42
N LEU A 859 18.48 -5.30 -37.83
CA LEU A 859 17.52 -4.85 -38.84
C LEU A 859 17.75 -5.47 -40.23
N LYS A 860 18.85 -6.20 -40.45
CA LYS A 860 19.07 -6.99 -41.67
C LYS A 860 18.26 -8.28 -41.69
N SER A 861 18.08 -8.96 -40.54
CA SER A 861 17.39 -10.25 -40.44
C SER A 861 15.99 -10.14 -39.84
N ILE A 862 15.73 -9.15 -38.97
CA ILE A 862 14.45 -9.00 -38.27
C ILE A 862 13.85 -7.60 -38.41
N SER A 863 12.52 -7.50 -38.21
CA SER A 863 11.81 -6.22 -38.25
C SER A 863 12.16 -5.33 -37.04
N SER A 864 11.91 -4.02 -37.16
CA SER A 864 12.08 -3.07 -36.06
C SER A 864 11.25 -3.41 -34.83
N TYR A 865 10.04 -3.95 -35.03
CA TYR A 865 9.17 -4.43 -33.95
C TYR A 865 9.83 -5.56 -33.14
N THR A 866 10.39 -6.55 -33.85
CA THR A 866 11.06 -7.69 -33.22
C THR A 866 12.38 -7.27 -32.57
N ALA A 867 13.15 -6.39 -33.23
CA ALA A 867 14.40 -5.85 -32.70
C ALA A 867 14.19 -5.05 -31.40
N PHE A 868 13.14 -4.22 -31.34
CA PHE A 868 12.78 -3.51 -30.12
C PHE A 868 12.34 -4.47 -29.02
N SER A 869 11.55 -5.50 -29.36
CA SER A 869 11.09 -6.49 -28.39
C SER A 869 12.26 -7.30 -27.80
N ARG A 870 13.24 -7.70 -28.64
CA ARG A 870 14.51 -8.30 -28.21
C ARG A 870 15.26 -7.36 -27.26
N LEU A 871 15.44 -6.09 -27.65
CA LEU A 871 16.13 -5.10 -26.82
C LEU A 871 15.47 -4.95 -25.44
N ILE A 872 14.14 -4.81 -25.37
CA ILE A 872 13.42 -4.68 -24.09
C ILE A 872 13.58 -5.93 -23.24
N LEU A 873 13.54 -7.12 -23.84
CA LEU A 873 13.74 -8.39 -23.13
C LEU A 873 15.15 -8.47 -22.49
N LEU A 874 16.20 -8.12 -23.26
CA LEU A 874 17.58 -8.10 -22.77
C LEU A 874 17.78 -7.08 -21.65
N LEU A 875 17.29 -5.86 -21.85
CA LEU A 875 17.39 -4.79 -20.85
C LEU A 875 16.58 -5.12 -19.59
N ARG A 876 15.43 -5.80 -19.72
CA ARG A 876 14.64 -6.26 -18.57
C ARG A 876 15.37 -7.35 -17.80
N GLY A 877 15.97 -8.32 -18.49
CA GLY A 877 16.82 -9.34 -17.88
C GLY A 877 17.96 -8.72 -17.06
N LEU A 878 18.69 -7.76 -17.64
CA LEU A 878 19.75 -7.00 -16.96
C LEU A 878 19.22 -6.13 -15.80
N HIS A 879 17.99 -5.62 -15.91
CA HIS A 879 17.36 -4.87 -14.83
C HIS A 879 17.07 -5.78 -13.62
N VAL A 880 16.45 -6.93 -13.87
CA VAL A 880 15.98 -7.91 -12.88
C VAL A 880 17.16 -8.62 -12.20
N ASN A 881 18.04 -9.25 -12.98
CA ASN A 881 19.21 -9.96 -12.48
C ASN A 881 20.39 -9.80 -13.43
N ASN A 882 21.21 -8.79 -13.14
CA ASN A 882 22.36 -8.41 -13.97
C ASN A 882 23.38 -9.56 -14.12
N GLU A 883 23.63 -10.32 -13.06
CA GLU A 883 24.64 -11.40 -13.09
C GLU A 883 24.19 -12.55 -14.00
N LYS A 884 22.98 -13.08 -13.78
CA LYS A 884 22.46 -14.19 -14.59
C LYS A 884 22.25 -13.79 -16.05
N ALA A 885 21.77 -12.56 -16.31
CA ALA A 885 21.59 -12.07 -17.67
C ALA A 885 22.93 -11.98 -18.43
N LYS A 886 24.02 -11.51 -17.78
CA LYS A 886 25.35 -11.50 -18.41
C LYS A 886 25.89 -12.89 -18.70
N ILE A 887 25.64 -13.86 -17.81
CA ILE A 887 26.02 -15.28 -18.04
C ILE A 887 25.27 -15.86 -19.25
N ILE A 888 23.99 -15.53 -19.41
CA ILE A 888 23.20 -15.96 -20.58
C ILE A 888 23.73 -15.34 -21.88
N LEU A 889 24.18 -14.08 -21.84
CA LEU A 889 24.73 -13.39 -23.01
C LEU A 889 26.13 -13.89 -23.40
N HIS A 890 26.94 -14.30 -22.43
CA HIS A 890 28.29 -14.82 -22.64
C HIS A 890 28.45 -16.20 -21.97
N PRO A 891 27.82 -17.26 -22.53
CA PRO A 891 27.90 -18.60 -21.96
C PRO A 891 29.28 -19.22 -22.17
N ASP A 892 29.94 -18.91 -23.29
CA ASP A 892 31.23 -19.47 -23.69
C ASP A 892 32.17 -18.39 -24.26
N LYS A 893 33.49 -18.63 -24.14
CA LYS A 893 34.53 -17.70 -24.64
C LYS A 893 34.51 -17.52 -26.17
N SER A 894 33.90 -18.45 -26.91
CA SER A 894 33.72 -18.35 -28.37
C SER A 894 32.77 -17.23 -28.79
N THR A 895 31.86 -16.81 -27.90
CA THR A 895 30.90 -15.72 -28.16
C THR A 895 31.58 -14.36 -28.03
N ILE A 896 32.04 -13.80 -29.17
CA ILE A 896 32.69 -12.50 -29.22
C ILE A 896 31.68 -11.38 -29.47
N THR A 897 31.96 -10.20 -28.91
CA THR A 897 31.27 -8.95 -29.22
C THR A 897 32.20 -8.10 -30.07
N GLU A 898 31.76 -7.71 -31.26
CA GLU A 898 32.54 -6.84 -32.13
C GLU A 898 32.81 -5.48 -31.45
N PRO A 899 33.96 -4.83 -31.68
CA PRO A 899 34.30 -3.56 -31.01
C PRO A 899 33.28 -2.44 -31.23
N HIS A 900 32.63 -2.43 -32.39
CA HIS A 900 31.60 -1.44 -32.74
C HIS A 900 30.20 -1.84 -32.28
N PHE A 901 29.96 -3.13 -32.00
CA PHE A 901 28.66 -3.63 -31.51
C PHE A 901 28.49 -3.49 -30.01
N VAL A 902 27.23 -3.47 -29.58
CA VAL A 902 26.83 -3.43 -28.18
C VAL A 902 26.58 -4.84 -27.65
N TRP A 903 26.03 -5.72 -28.48
CA TRP A 903 25.63 -7.08 -28.13
C TRP A 903 26.57 -8.14 -28.74
N PRO A 904 26.61 -9.36 -28.18
CA PRO A 904 27.36 -10.48 -28.78
C PRO A 904 26.88 -10.80 -30.20
N THR A 905 27.80 -11.17 -31.08
CA THR A 905 27.47 -11.56 -32.45
C THR A 905 27.01 -13.01 -32.45
N LEU A 906 25.70 -13.22 -32.56
CA LEU A 906 25.05 -14.54 -32.53
C LEU A 906 24.24 -14.78 -33.80
N SER A 907 24.06 -16.04 -34.17
CA SER A 907 23.10 -16.45 -35.21
C SER A 907 21.65 -16.30 -34.76
N ASP A 908 20.71 -16.25 -35.71
CA ASP A 908 19.28 -16.11 -35.38
C ASP A 908 18.75 -17.27 -34.50
N GLU A 909 19.26 -18.49 -34.68
CA GLU A 909 18.90 -19.65 -33.84
C GLU A 909 19.43 -19.53 -32.40
N GLU A 910 20.64 -19.02 -32.23
CA GLU A 910 21.21 -18.75 -30.90
C GLU A 910 20.47 -17.62 -30.19
N TRP A 911 20.07 -16.58 -30.93
CA TRP A 911 19.24 -15.51 -30.38
C TRP A 911 17.91 -16.02 -29.82
N ILE A 912 17.25 -16.97 -30.50
CA ILE A 912 16.02 -17.57 -29.98
C ILE A 912 16.27 -18.28 -28.64
N LYS A 913 17.37 -19.01 -28.49
CA LYS A 913 17.74 -19.68 -27.22
C LYS A 913 17.99 -18.66 -26.11
N VAL A 914 18.71 -17.57 -26.41
CA VAL A 914 18.98 -16.48 -25.46
C VAL A 914 17.69 -15.76 -25.05
N GLU A 915 16.78 -15.49 -25.99
CA GLU A 915 15.50 -14.85 -25.72
C GLU A 915 14.63 -15.71 -24.77
N VAL A 916 14.54 -17.02 -25.01
CA VAL A 916 13.81 -17.95 -24.12
C VAL A 916 14.42 -17.94 -22.72
N ALA A 917 15.75 -18.05 -22.60
CA ALA A 917 16.44 -18.02 -21.32
C ALA A 917 16.22 -16.69 -20.55
N MET A 918 16.23 -15.55 -21.24
CA MET A 918 15.97 -14.24 -20.65
C MET A 918 14.52 -14.08 -20.19
N LYS A 919 13.57 -14.57 -20.98
CA LYS A 919 12.14 -14.60 -20.61
C LYS A 919 11.92 -15.41 -19.33
N ASP A 920 12.48 -16.60 -19.25
CA ASP A 920 12.34 -17.47 -18.08
C ASP A 920 12.97 -16.85 -16.83
N LEU A 921 14.13 -16.18 -16.97
CA LEU A 921 14.77 -15.46 -15.89
C LEU A 921 13.86 -14.36 -15.29
N ILE A 922 13.19 -13.59 -16.15
CA ILE A 922 12.28 -12.52 -15.74
C ILE A 922 11.05 -13.11 -15.03
N LEU A 923 10.45 -14.15 -15.60
CA LEU A 923 9.25 -14.79 -15.05
C LEU A 923 9.52 -15.49 -13.72
N GLN A 924 10.67 -16.15 -13.57
CA GLN A 924 11.08 -16.78 -12.32
C GLN A 924 11.27 -15.77 -11.19
N ASP A 925 11.88 -14.61 -11.48
CA ASP A 925 12.03 -13.56 -10.49
C ASP A 925 10.66 -12.94 -10.12
N PHE A 926 9.78 -12.71 -11.10
CA PHE A 926 8.41 -12.25 -10.84
C PHE A 926 7.63 -13.23 -9.96
N GLY A 927 7.64 -14.52 -10.31
CA GLY A 927 6.96 -15.57 -9.55
C GLY A 927 7.48 -15.67 -8.13
N LYS A 928 8.79 -15.54 -7.92
CA LYS A 928 9.40 -15.54 -6.57
C LYS A 928 9.07 -14.30 -5.75
N ARG A 929 8.99 -13.11 -6.35
CA ARG A 929 8.67 -11.87 -5.63
C ARG A 929 7.21 -11.77 -5.22
N ASN A 930 6.32 -12.28 -6.06
CA ASN A 930 4.87 -12.19 -5.86
C ASN A 930 4.25 -13.50 -5.35
N SER A 931 5.05 -14.55 -5.15
CA SER A 931 4.60 -15.89 -4.77
C SER A 931 3.52 -16.46 -5.71
N VAL A 932 3.73 -16.30 -7.02
CA VAL A 932 2.82 -16.77 -8.08
C VAL A 932 3.51 -17.86 -8.89
N ASN A 933 2.78 -18.95 -9.18
CA ASN A 933 3.25 -19.97 -10.09
C ASN A 933 3.28 -19.43 -11.53
N ILE A 934 4.44 -19.51 -12.20
CA ILE A 934 4.64 -18.97 -13.55
C ILE A 934 3.67 -19.60 -14.55
N ALA A 935 3.28 -20.86 -14.34
CA ALA A 935 2.41 -21.60 -15.24
C ALA A 935 0.96 -21.07 -15.26
N SER A 936 0.52 -20.33 -14.24
CA SER A 936 -0.83 -19.74 -14.22
C SER A 936 -0.93 -18.42 -15.00
N LEU A 937 0.18 -17.93 -15.57
CA LEU A 937 0.20 -16.65 -16.29
C LEU A 937 -0.24 -16.83 -17.74
N THR A 938 -1.11 -15.93 -18.20
CA THR A 938 -1.54 -15.84 -19.60
C THR A 938 -0.47 -15.18 -20.47
N VAL A 939 -0.55 -15.39 -21.80
CA VAL A 939 0.39 -14.77 -22.76
C VAL A 939 0.37 -13.24 -22.70
N SER A 940 -0.81 -12.64 -22.47
CA SER A 940 -0.94 -11.19 -22.26
C SER A 940 -0.25 -10.73 -20.98
N GLU A 941 -0.41 -11.44 -19.86
CA GLU A 941 0.25 -11.10 -18.60
C GLU A 941 1.78 -11.25 -18.70
N ILE A 942 2.26 -12.29 -19.39
CA ILE A 942 3.69 -12.46 -19.66
C ILE A 942 4.26 -11.27 -20.44
N ARG A 943 3.55 -10.83 -21.50
CA ARG A 943 3.95 -9.66 -22.28
C ARG A 943 3.98 -8.40 -21.42
N ASP A 944 2.94 -8.19 -20.61
CA ASP A 944 2.81 -7.01 -19.76
C ASP A 944 3.89 -6.99 -18.66
N ILE A 945 4.28 -8.15 -18.09
CA ILE A 945 5.42 -8.29 -17.16
C ILE A 945 6.72 -7.86 -17.83
N ILE A 946 6.97 -8.32 -19.06
CA ILE A 946 8.19 -7.99 -19.82
C ILE A 946 8.23 -6.49 -20.15
N LEU A 947 7.09 -5.91 -20.53
CA LEU A 947 6.95 -4.48 -20.81
C LEU A 947 6.97 -3.62 -19.53
N GLY A 948 6.87 -4.23 -18.34
CA GLY A 948 6.98 -3.57 -17.04
C GLY A 948 5.69 -2.86 -16.62
N GLN A 949 4.54 -3.39 -17.03
CA GLN A 949 3.23 -2.96 -16.55
C GLN A 949 2.94 -3.60 -15.17
N GLU A 950 2.32 -2.85 -14.26
CA GLU A 950 1.93 -3.38 -12.94
C GLU A 950 0.72 -4.29 -13.10
N ILE A 951 0.89 -5.59 -12.85
CA ILE A 951 -0.19 -6.59 -12.90
C ILE A 951 -0.57 -6.99 -11.48
N ALA A 952 -1.87 -7.08 -11.20
CA ALA A 952 -2.37 -7.68 -9.97
C ALA A 952 -2.09 -9.19 -9.96
N ALA A 953 -1.69 -9.74 -8.81
CA ALA A 953 -1.46 -11.18 -8.70
C ALA A 953 -2.74 -11.96 -9.07
N PRO A 954 -2.65 -13.08 -9.82
CA PRO A 954 -3.81 -13.89 -10.19
C PRO A 954 -4.57 -14.38 -8.95
N SER A 955 -5.90 -14.50 -9.03
CA SER A 955 -6.72 -14.99 -7.92
C SER A 955 -6.38 -16.43 -7.53
N VAL A 956 -6.44 -16.73 -6.23
CA VAL A 956 -6.12 -18.06 -5.65
C VAL A 956 -6.94 -19.19 -6.28
N GLN A 957 -8.21 -18.93 -6.64
CA GLN A 957 -9.05 -19.89 -7.37
C GLN A 957 -8.46 -20.29 -8.73
N ARG A 958 -7.90 -19.33 -9.48
CA ARG A 958 -7.30 -19.59 -10.79
C ARG A 958 -6.00 -20.37 -10.65
N GLN A 959 -5.25 -20.11 -9.59
CA GLN A 959 -4.03 -20.87 -9.26
C GLN A 959 -4.37 -22.33 -8.93
N GLN A 960 -5.40 -22.57 -8.11
CA GLN A 960 -5.86 -23.93 -7.76
C GLN A 960 -6.39 -24.71 -8.96
N MET A 961 -7.14 -24.07 -9.87
CA MET A 961 -7.62 -24.73 -11.09
C MET A 961 -6.46 -25.12 -12.03
N ALA A 962 -5.45 -24.25 -12.19
CA ALA A 962 -4.29 -24.54 -13.01
C ALA A 962 -3.40 -25.66 -12.40
N GLU A 963 -3.31 -25.72 -11.07
CA GLU A 963 -2.64 -26.83 -10.38
C GLU A 963 -3.40 -28.15 -10.54
N LEU A 964 -4.74 -28.12 -10.49
CA LEU A 964 -5.59 -29.28 -10.75
C LEU A 964 -5.45 -29.79 -12.20
N GLU A 965 -5.47 -28.92 -13.20
CA GLU A 965 -5.23 -29.30 -14.61
C GLU A 965 -3.86 -29.93 -14.82
N LYS A 966 -2.79 -29.34 -14.26
CA LYS A 966 -1.44 -29.92 -14.35
C LYS A 966 -1.31 -31.24 -13.59
N SER A 967 -1.98 -31.40 -12.46
CA SER A 967 -1.99 -32.68 -11.74
C SER A 967 -2.71 -33.77 -12.54
N ALA A 968 -3.73 -33.41 -13.32
CA ALA A 968 -4.43 -34.30 -14.24
C ALA A 968 -3.57 -34.65 -15.47
N GLU A 969 -2.84 -33.70 -16.04
CA GLU A 969 -1.89 -33.93 -17.14
C GLU A 969 -0.67 -34.76 -16.68
N ALA A 970 -0.13 -34.50 -15.49
CA ALA A 970 0.99 -35.26 -14.92
C ALA A 970 0.62 -36.71 -14.55
N GLN A 971 -0.66 -37.00 -14.25
CA GLN A 971 -1.14 -38.37 -14.08
C GLN A 971 -1.19 -39.17 -15.39
N SER A 972 -1.16 -38.51 -16.56
CA SER A 972 -1.26 -39.17 -17.87
C SER A 972 0.08 -39.66 -18.44
N GLN A 973 1.22 -39.28 -17.85
CA GLN A 973 2.56 -39.67 -18.30
C GLN A 973 3.41 -40.23 -17.16
N VAL A 974 3.20 -41.51 -16.81
CA VAL A 974 4.20 -42.29 -16.07
C VAL A 974 4.47 -43.58 -16.84
N THR A 975 5.42 -43.53 -17.77
CA THR A 975 6.09 -44.73 -18.33
C THR A 975 7.58 -44.60 -18.08
N ALA A 976 8.18 -45.62 -17.48
CA ALA A 976 9.62 -45.65 -17.20
C ALA A 976 10.41 -45.73 -18.52
N VAL A 977 11.28 -44.76 -18.77
CA VAL A 977 12.15 -44.73 -19.97
C VAL A 977 13.52 -45.28 -19.58
N GLN A 978 13.98 -46.30 -20.31
CA GLN A 978 15.36 -46.80 -20.22
C GLN A 978 16.25 -46.00 -21.17
N THR A 979 17.32 -45.39 -20.65
CA THR A 979 18.28 -44.65 -21.48
C THR A 979 19.62 -45.38 -21.45
N GLN A 980 20.13 -45.73 -22.64
CA GLN A 980 21.42 -46.39 -22.81
C GLN A 980 22.44 -45.34 -23.26
N THR A 981 23.50 -45.14 -22.49
CA THR A 981 24.59 -44.21 -22.83
C THR A 981 25.95 -44.89 -22.70
N THR A 982 26.89 -44.52 -23.55
CA THR A 982 28.27 -45.01 -23.55
C THR A 982 29.21 -43.97 -22.96
N ASN A 983 30.10 -44.38 -22.05
CA ASN A 983 31.18 -43.50 -21.59
C ASN A 983 32.30 -43.43 -22.64
N VAL A 984 33.22 -42.47 -22.52
CA VAL A 984 34.37 -42.22 -23.42
C VAL A 984 35.29 -43.46 -23.57
N HIS A 985 35.19 -44.44 -22.67
CA HIS A 985 35.90 -45.72 -22.72
C HIS A 985 35.12 -46.89 -23.38
N GLY A 986 33.92 -46.65 -23.92
CA GLY A 986 33.15 -47.66 -24.66
C GLY A 986 32.24 -48.56 -23.82
N ASP A 987 32.19 -48.40 -22.50
CA ASP A 987 31.29 -49.17 -21.63
C ASP A 987 29.85 -48.66 -21.72
N THR A 988 28.90 -49.58 -21.89
CA THR A 988 27.46 -49.29 -21.98
C THR A 988 26.82 -49.25 -20.60
N ILE A 989 26.26 -48.11 -20.22
CA ILE A 989 25.48 -47.95 -18.99
C ILE A 989 24.00 -47.92 -19.36
N GLN A 990 23.23 -48.85 -18.81
CA GLN A 990 21.77 -48.88 -18.91
C GLN A 990 21.17 -48.42 -17.58
N THR A 991 20.32 -47.40 -17.62
CA THR A 991 19.64 -46.89 -16.43
C THR A 991 18.15 -46.71 -16.69
N VAL A 992 17.33 -47.18 -15.75
CA VAL A 992 15.87 -47.07 -15.80
C VAL A 992 15.46 -45.89 -14.92
N THR A 993 14.99 -44.80 -15.52
CA THR A 993 14.46 -43.65 -14.78
C THR A 993 12.95 -43.75 -14.63
N THR A 994 12.46 -43.72 -13.39
CA THR A 994 11.04 -43.82 -13.06
C THR A 994 10.38 -42.48 -12.71
N THR A 995 11.16 -41.40 -12.50
CA THR A 995 10.63 -40.08 -12.12
C THR A 995 11.18 -38.93 -12.98
N ASN A 996 10.31 -37.98 -13.36
CA ASN A 996 10.71 -36.78 -14.14
C ASN A 996 11.72 -35.88 -13.40
N TYR A 997 11.76 -35.95 -12.07
CA TYR A 997 12.73 -35.21 -11.25
C TYR A 997 14.17 -35.73 -11.46
N GLU A 998 14.35 -37.03 -11.60
CA GLU A 998 15.67 -37.62 -11.85
C GLU A 998 16.20 -37.29 -13.24
N GLN A 999 15.32 -37.17 -14.25
CA GLN A 999 15.72 -36.77 -15.62
C GLN A 999 16.21 -35.30 -15.72
N GLN A 1000 15.57 -34.36 -15.01
CA GLN A 1000 16.01 -32.95 -15.04
C GLN A 1000 17.27 -32.68 -14.20
N THR A 1001 17.54 -33.53 -13.21
CA THR A 1001 18.65 -33.32 -12.26
C THR A 1001 19.89 -34.12 -12.61
N PHE A 1002 19.88 -34.90 -13.70
CA PHE A 1002 21.07 -35.61 -14.20
C PHE A 1002 21.91 -34.72 -15.13
N SER A 1003 22.40 -33.60 -14.58
CA SER A 1003 23.61 -32.95 -15.08
C SER A 1003 24.75 -33.39 -14.17
N SER A 1004 25.88 -33.79 -14.75
CA SER A 1004 27.07 -34.20 -13.99
C SER A 1004 27.39 -33.13 -12.93
N LYS A 1005 27.67 -33.58 -11.70
CA LYS A 1005 27.89 -32.75 -10.49
C LYS A 1005 29.09 -31.77 -10.59
N SER A 1006 29.63 -31.48 -11.77
CA SER A 1006 30.94 -30.86 -11.95
C SER A 1006 31.05 -29.87 -13.11
N ASP A 1007 30.01 -29.12 -13.48
CA ASP A 1007 30.21 -28.02 -14.44
C ASP A 1007 30.83 -26.79 -13.76
N TRP A 1008 32.12 -26.89 -13.49
CA TRP A 1008 32.93 -25.84 -12.87
C TRP A 1008 33.08 -24.61 -13.77
N ARG A 1009 32.85 -24.74 -15.09
CA ARG A 1009 33.03 -23.65 -16.07
C ARG A 1009 32.00 -22.55 -15.87
N VAL A 1010 30.73 -22.92 -15.71
CA VAL A 1010 29.64 -21.97 -15.41
C VAL A 1010 29.90 -21.22 -14.10
N ARG A 1011 30.45 -21.91 -13.09
CA ARG A 1011 30.84 -21.29 -11.80
C ARG A 1011 32.04 -20.36 -11.92
N ALA A 1012 33.02 -20.71 -12.76
CA ALA A 1012 34.17 -19.86 -13.04
C ALA A 1012 33.73 -18.54 -13.70
N ILE A 1013 32.85 -18.61 -14.70
CA ILE A 1013 32.28 -17.42 -15.36
C ILE A 1013 31.49 -16.58 -14.35
N SER A 1014 30.62 -17.23 -13.55
CA SER A 1014 29.82 -16.54 -12.53
C SER A 1014 30.67 -15.80 -11.51
N SER A 1015 31.84 -16.36 -11.14
CA SER A 1015 32.75 -15.76 -10.16
C SER A 1015 33.41 -14.47 -10.67
N THR A 1016 33.55 -14.29 -12.00
CA THR A 1016 34.09 -13.04 -12.58
C THR A 1016 33.20 -11.82 -12.26
N HIS A 1017 31.91 -12.04 -12.02
CA HIS A 1017 30.94 -10.99 -11.70
C HIS A 1017 30.90 -10.61 -10.22
N LEU A 1018 31.66 -11.26 -9.33
CA LEU A 1018 31.71 -10.94 -7.89
C LEU A 1018 32.09 -9.48 -7.60
N ALA A 1019 32.86 -8.84 -8.49
CA ALA A 1019 33.22 -7.43 -8.40
C ALA A 1019 31.98 -6.50 -8.39
N LEU A 1020 30.86 -6.90 -9.00
CA LEU A 1020 29.62 -6.12 -9.05
C LEU A 1020 28.94 -6.04 -7.68
N ARG A 1021 29.05 -7.07 -6.84
CA ARG A 1021 28.41 -7.10 -5.51
C ARG A 1021 29.02 -6.09 -4.54
N LEU A 1022 30.27 -5.69 -4.77
CA LEU A 1022 30.97 -4.66 -3.99
C LEU A 1022 30.37 -3.25 -4.16
N GLN A 1023 29.45 -3.04 -5.12
CA GLN A 1023 28.72 -1.77 -5.24
C GLN A 1023 27.79 -1.53 -4.04
N HIS A 1024 27.28 -2.60 -3.44
CA HIS A 1024 26.36 -2.56 -2.30
C HIS A 1024 26.92 -3.39 -1.15
N ILE A 1025 27.60 -2.73 -0.22
CA ILE A 1025 28.15 -3.37 0.98
C ILE A 1025 27.34 -2.93 2.20
N TYR A 1026 26.77 -3.89 2.90
CA TYR A 1026 26.08 -3.70 4.16
C TYR A 1026 27.00 -4.15 5.29
N VAL A 1027 27.15 -3.33 6.32
CA VAL A 1027 27.89 -3.70 7.53
C VAL A 1027 26.89 -3.79 8.67
N SER A 1028 26.75 -4.98 9.22
CA SER A 1028 25.86 -5.27 10.34
C SER A 1028 26.58 -4.95 11.65
N ASN A 1029 26.32 -3.76 12.19
CA ASN A 1029 26.81 -3.31 13.49
C ASN A 1029 25.65 -3.23 14.49
N ASP A 1030 25.94 -3.56 15.75
CA ASP A 1030 25.10 -3.20 16.90
C ASP A 1030 25.56 -1.82 17.47
N ASP A 1031 24.85 -1.29 18.46
CA ASP A 1031 25.19 0.01 19.10
C ASP A 1031 26.63 -0.01 19.68
N VAL A 1032 27.32 1.13 19.62
CA VAL A 1032 28.68 1.28 20.16
C VAL A 1032 28.64 1.03 21.66
N LYS A 1033 29.40 0.03 22.10
CA LYS A 1033 29.68 -0.18 23.51
C LYS A 1033 30.88 0.67 23.88
N ASP A 1034 30.70 1.66 24.74
CA ASP A 1034 31.78 2.49 25.31
C ASP A 1034 32.51 1.79 26.47
N ASP A 1035 32.27 0.49 26.66
CA ASP A 1035 32.90 -0.29 27.72
C ASP A 1035 34.42 -0.37 27.48
N ALA A 1036 35.21 -0.32 28.56
CA ALA A 1036 36.68 -0.29 28.50
C ALA A 1036 37.33 -1.57 27.88
N GLY A 1037 36.55 -2.52 27.39
CA GLY A 1037 36.99 -3.78 26.77
C GLY A 1037 36.40 -4.08 25.38
N SER A 1038 35.60 -3.20 24.77
CA SER A 1038 35.11 -3.36 23.39
C SER A 1038 36.14 -2.81 22.38
N PHE A 1039 36.45 -3.61 21.36
CA PHE A 1039 37.32 -3.21 20.26
C PHE A 1039 36.51 -2.87 19.01
N THR A 1040 36.95 -1.85 18.28
CA THR A 1040 36.40 -1.50 16.96
C THR A 1040 37.37 -1.88 15.87
N TYR A 1041 36.93 -2.75 14.96
CA TYR A 1041 37.77 -3.26 13.89
C TYR A 1041 37.56 -2.45 12.63
N VAL A 1042 38.64 -2.04 11.98
CA VAL A 1042 38.60 -1.28 10.72
C VAL A 1042 39.21 -2.13 9.62
N ILE A 1043 38.40 -2.51 8.64
CA ILE A 1043 38.86 -3.25 7.46
C ILE A 1043 39.08 -2.30 6.27
N PRO A 1044 40.29 -2.30 5.65
CA PRO A 1044 40.57 -1.59 4.42
C PRO A 1044 39.71 -2.11 3.26
N LYS A 1045 39.10 -1.20 2.49
CA LYS A 1045 38.26 -1.58 1.34
C LYS A 1045 39.04 -2.26 0.22
N ASN A 1046 40.33 -1.95 0.06
CA ASN A 1046 41.17 -2.57 -0.97
C ASN A 1046 41.36 -4.07 -0.73
N ILE A 1047 41.64 -4.49 0.51
CA ILE A 1047 41.79 -5.90 0.82
C ILE A 1047 40.45 -6.63 0.77
N LEU A 1048 39.38 -6.02 1.28
CA LEU A 1048 38.04 -6.61 1.16
C LEU A 1048 37.67 -6.86 -0.30
N ARG A 1049 37.96 -5.90 -1.18
CA ARG A 1049 37.75 -6.04 -2.62
C ARG A 1049 38.52 -7.24 -3.16
N ALA A 1050 39.81 -7.35 -2.87
CA ALA A 1050 40.64 -8.46 -3.29
C ALA A 1050 40.12 -9.82 -2.78
N PHE A 1051 39.72 -9.88 -1.50
CA PHE A 1051 39.15 -11.07 -0.87
C PHE A 1051 37.89 -11.56 -1.57
N ILE A 1052 36.94 -10.66 -1.84
CA ILE A 1052 35.68 -11.00 -2.47
C ILE A 1052 35.87 -11.37 -3.94
N THR A 1053 36.73 -10.66 -4.69
CA THR A 1053 36.99 -10.98 -6.10
C THR A 1053 37.70 -12.31 -6.30
N ALA A 1054 38.55 -12.72 -5.36
CA ALA A 1054 39.26 -13.99 -5.42
C ALA A 1054 38.46 -15.20 -4.89
N SER A 1055 37.27 -14.97 -4.32
CA SER A 1055 36.41 -16.00 -3.73
C SER A 1055 35.49 -16.69 -4.76
N ASP A 1056 34.68 -17.66 -4.30
CA ASP A 1056 33.63 -18.33 -5.08
C ASP A 1056 32.24 -18.14 -4.43
N LEU A 1057 31.18 -18.27 -5.24
CA LEU A 1057 29.80 -18.04 -4.82
C LEU A 1057 29.21 -19.11 -3.89
N ARG A 1058 29.69 -20.36 -3.96
CA ARG A 1058 29.13 -21.49 -3.21
C ARG A 1058 30.11 -22.06 -2.21
N THR A 1059 31.37 -22.21 -2.61
CA THR A 1059 32.41 -22.77 -1.76
C THR A 1059 32.93 -21.70 -0.80
N GLN A 1060 32.95 -22.01 0.50
CA GLN A 1060 33.48 -21.09 1.51
C GLN A 1060 34.99 -20.94 1.34
N VAL A 1061 35.45 -19.69 1.40
CA VAL A 1061 36.86 -19.29 1.33
C VAL A 1061 37.16 -18.48 2.58
N ALA A 1062 38.32 -18.68 3.21
CA ALA A 1062 38.76 -17.95 4.38
C ALA A 1062 40.19 -17.39 4.25
N ALA A 1063 40.51 -16.42 5.10
CA ALA A 1063 41.85 -15.88 5.27
C ALA A 1063 42.04 -15.37 6.72
N PHE A 1064 43.29 -15.33 7.19
CA PHE A 1064 43.62 -14.79 8.52
C PHE A 1064 43.84 -13.28 8.48
N LEU A 1065 43.44 -12.59 9.55
CA LEU A 1065 43.49 -11.14 9.70
C LEU A 1065 44.62 -10.76 10.65
N TYR A 1066 45.49 -9.84 10.23
CA TYR A 1066 46.56 -9.28 11.03
C TYR A 1066 46.47 -7.77 11.06
N GLY A 1067 46.77 -7.16 12.20
CA GLY A 1067 46.63 -5.72 12.36
C GLY A 1067 47.30 -5.18 13.60
N VAL A 1068 47.08 -3.90 13.85
CA VAL A 1068 47.60 -3.20 15.02
C VAL A 1068 46.67 -2.04 15.37
N SER A 1069 46.67 -1.64 16.63
CA SER A 1069 46.01 -0.42 17.06
C SER A 1069 46.78 0.82 16.58
N PRO A 1070 46.09 1.89 16.13
CA PRO A 1070 46.76 3.16 15.86
C PRO A 1070 47.38 3.72 17.15
N PRO A 1071 48.50 4.47 17.06
CA PRO A 1071 49.19 5.01 18.24
C PRO A 1071 48.29 5.90 19.10
N ASP A 1072 47.33 6.58 18.45
CA ASP A 1072 46.41 7.52 19.09
C ASP A 1072 45.25 6.84 19.82
N ASN A 1073 44.92 5.58 19.50
CA ASN A 1073 43.77 4.90 20.09
C ASN A 1073 43.94 3.36 20.15
N LYS A 1074 44.10 2.83 21.36
CA LYS A 1074 44.27 1.39 21.63
C LYS A 1074 42.97 0.56 21.48
N GLN A 1075 41.80 1.18 21.49
CA GLN A 1075 40.52 0.49 21.33
C GLN A 1075 40.16 0.21 19.87
N VAL A 1076 40.82 0.90 18.94
CA VAL A 1076 40.66 0.66 17.50
C VAL A 1076 41.69 -0.39 17.07
N LYS A 1077 41.27 -1.34 16.24
CA LYS A 1077 42.13 -2.36 15.65
C LYS A 1077 42.07 -2.19 14.13
N GLU A 1078 43.13 -1.68 13.53
CA GLU A 1078 43.23 -1.52 12.09
C GLU A 1078 43.79 -2.81 11.48
N ILE A 1079 43.02 -3.45 10.60
CA ILE A 1079 43.49 -4.60 9.83
C ILE A 1079 44.50 -4.08 8.80
N LYS A 1080 45.74 -4.53 8.88
CA LYS A 1080 46.84 -4.10 7.98
C LYS A 1080 47.19 -5.16 6.97
N ALA A 1081 47.02 -6.45 7.29
CA ALA A 1081 47.33 -7.55 6.41
C ALA A 1081 46.25 -8.64 6.43
N VAL A 1082 46.02 -9.27 5.28
CA VAL A 1082 45.22 -10.49 5.16
C VAL A 1082 46.07 -11.59 4.57
N ALA A 1083 46.21 -12.69 5.31
CA ALA A 1083 47.03 -13.83 4.98
C ALA A 1083 46.17 -14.97 4.42
N TRP A 1084 46.38 -15.28 3.14
CA TRP A 1084 45.80 -16.42 2.44
C TRP A 1084 46.61 -17.67 2.75
N VAL A 1085 45.94 -18.71 3.23
CA VAL A 1085 46.58 -19.98 3.59
C VAL A 1085 46.12 -21.09 2.66
N PRO A 1086 46.92 -22.16 2.50
CA PRO A 1086 46.44 -23.40 1.92
C PRO A 1086 45.14 -23.81 2.61
N GLN A 1087 44.05 -24.01 1.87
CA GLN A 1087 42.74 -24.30 2.45
C GLN A 1087 41.89 -25.20 1.54
N ARG A 1088 40.96 -25.93 2.16
CA ARG A 1088 39.97 -26.75 1.46
C ARG A 1088 38.56 -26.36 1.90
N GLY A 1089 37.86 -25.65 1.02
CA GLY A 1089 36.49 -25.20 1.23
C GLY A 1089 35.44 -26.21 0.76
N SER A 1090 34.32 -26.28 1.48
CA SER A 1090 33.06 -26.89 1.04
C SER A 1090 31.92 -25.86 1.09
N ASN A 1091 30.68 -26.25 0.81
CA ASN A 1091 29.54 -25.32 0.91
C ASN A 1091 29.24 -24.91 2.37
N ASN A 1092 29.47 -25.82 3.32
CA ASN A 1092 29.04 -25.65 4.72
C ASN A 1092 30.21 -25.56 5.71
N ASN A 1093 31.40 -26.02 5.33
CA ASN A 1093 32.57 -26.11 6.20
C ASN A 1093 33.84 -25.70 5.45
N ILE A 1094 34.87 -25.30 6.19
CA ILE A 1094 36.19 -25.00 5.68
C ILE A 1094 37.25 -25.69 6.52
N GLU A 1095 38.20 -26.33 5.85
CA GLU A 1095 39.36 -26.95 6.48
C GLU A 1095 40.56 -26.02 6.31
N LEU A 1096 41.17 -25.66 7.44
CA LEU A 1096 42.33 -24.78 7.54
C LEU A 1096 43.54 -25.58 8.06
N PRO A 1097 44.78 -25.15 7.76
CA PRO A 1097 45.98 -25.80 8.25
C PRO A 1097 46.17 -25.46 9.75
N SER A 1098 46.75 -26.41 10.48
CA SER A 1098 46.99 -26.28 11.94
C SER A 1098 47.98 -25.18 12.30
N ARG A 1099 48.96 -24.90 11.43
CA ARG A 1099 49.97 -23.85 11.64
C ARG A 1099 49.44 -22.48 11.20
N LEU A 1100 49.60 -21.45 12.02
CA LEU A 1100 49.34 -20.06 11.66
C LEU A 1100 50.46 -19.47 10.77
N PRO A 1101 50.13 -18.49 9.90
CA PRO A 1101 51.12 -17.73 9.15
C PRO A 1101 52.11 -17.02 10.09
N LYS A 1102 53.41 -17.31 9.97
CA LYS A 1102 54.47 -16.60 10.69
C LYS A 1102 55.56 -16.21 9.71
N ASP A 1103 55.89 -14.93 9.68
CA ASP A 1103 56.97 -14.35 8.89
C ASP A 1103 57.73 -13.35 9.78
N ASP A 1104 59.05 -13.56 9.90
CA ASP A 1104 59.91 -12.80 10.81
C ASP A 1104 60.07 -11.32 10.41
N PHE A 1105 59.71 -10.95 9.17
CA PHE A 1105 59.83 -9.60 8.65
C PHE A 1105 58.48 -8.93 8.40
N LEU A 1106 57.54 -9.61 7.71
CA LEU A 1106 56.28 -9.02 7.27
C LEU A 1106 55.21 -8.93 8.36
N LEU A 1107 55.25 -9.82 9.36
CA LEU A 1107 54.23 -9.93 10.42
C LEU A 1107 54.77 -9.58 11.82
N LYS A 1108 56.01 -9.13 11.93
CA LYS A 1108 56.72 -8.93 13.22
C LYS A 1108 56.02 -7.99 14.21
N ASP A 1109 55.41 -6.91 13.70
CA ASP A 1109 54.76 -5.87 14.51
C ASP A 1109 53.22 -5.96 14.46
N LEU A 1110 52.66 -7.03 13.88
CA LEU A 1110 51.22 -7.21 13.70
C LEU A 1110 50.69 -8.33 14.61
N GLU A 1111 49.58 -8.07 15.28
CA GLU A 1111 48.88 -9.06 16.10
C GLU A 1111 47.82 -9.82 15.25
N PRO A 1112 47.56 -11.10 15.53
CA PRO A 1112 46.46 -11.81 14.91
C PRO A 1112 45.11 -11.31 15.44
N LEU A 1113 44.27 -10.78 14.56
CA LEU A 1113 42.94 -10.25 14.89
C LEU A 1113 41.81 -11.25 14.63
N GLY A 1114 42.12 -12.40 14.04
CA GLY A 1114 41.17 -13.48 13.77
C GLY A 1114 41.14 -13.87 12.29
N TRP A 1115 39.94 -14.11 11.73
CA TRP A 1115 39.79 -14.62 10.37
C TRP A 1115 38.54 -14.05 9.68
N ILE A 1116 38.58 -14.00 8.35
CA ILE A 1116 37.46 -13.63 7.48
C ILE A 1116 37.07 -14.81 6.61
N LYS A 1117 35.77 -15.03 6.40
CA LYS A 1117 35.27 -16.08 5.50
C LYS A 1117 34.08 -15.65 4.66
N THR A 1118 33.84 -16.34 3.55
CA THR A 1118 32.64 -16.17 2.71
C THR A 1118 31.53 -17.15 3.11
N GLN A 1119 30.28 -16.75 2.90
CA GLN A 1119 29.10 -17.63 3.08
C GLN A 1119 27.98 -17.28 2.10
N ALA A 1120 27.21 -18.28 1.68
CA ALA A 1120 26.14 -18.10 0.69
C ALA A 1120 24.86 -17.46 1.26
N LEU A 1121 24.60 -17.62 2.56
CA LEU A 1121 23.41 -17.12 3.23
C LEU A 1121 23.78 -16.11 4.33
N GLU A 1122 22.89 -15.16 4.59
CA GLU A 1122 23.05 -14.22 5.70
C GLU A 1122 22.44 -14.80 6.98
N ILE A 1123 23.28 -14.96 8.01
CA ILE A 1123 22.92 -15.53 9.30
C ILE A 1123 23.25 -14.49 10.39
N PRO A 1124 22.35 -14.19 11.33
CA PRO A 1124 22.58 -13.12 12.30
C PRO A 1124 23.63 -13.44 13.38
N HIS A 1125 24.01 -14.70 13.51
CA HIS A 1125 24.92 -15.29 14.51
C HIS A 1125 25.90 -16.21 13.78
N LEU A 1126 27.02 -16.56 14.43
CA LEU A 1126 27.96 -17.54 13.86
C LEU A 1126 27.30 -18.91 13.75
N SER A 1127 27.62 -19.64 12.67
CA SER A 1127 27.13 -21.01 12.53
C SER A 1127 27.82 -21.95 13.54
N PRO A 1128 27.22 -23.10 13.88
CA PRO A 1128 27.82 -24.02 14.84
C PRO A 1128 29.21 -24.52 14.43
N THR A 1129 29.44 -24.69 13.11
CA THR A 1129 30.75 -25.06 12.55
C THR A 1129 31.77 -23.94 12.76
N ASP A 1130 31.38 -22.68 12.57
CA ASP A 1130 32.26 -21.52 12.79
C ASP A 1130 32.64 -21.32 14.25
N VAL A 1131 31.68 -21.53 15.16
CA VAL A 1131 31.95 -21.50 16.61
C VAL A 1131 32.95 -22.59 16.98
N THR A 1132 32.80 -23.78 16.40
CA THR A 1132 33.69 -24.93 16.63
C THR A 1132 35.09 -24.66 16.08
N THR A 1133 35.23 -24.16 14.85
CA THR A 1133 36.54 -23.87 14.24
C THR A 1133 37.26 -22.75 14.96
N GLN A 1134 36.58 -21.65 15.26
CA GLN A 1134 37.18 -20.53 16.00
C GLN A 1134 37.60 -20.95 17.42
N ALA A 1135 36.80 -21.74 18.13
CA ALA A 1135 37.15 -22.23 19.47
C ALA A 1135 38.36 -23.18 19.46
N LYS A 1136 38.47 -24.06 18.44
CA LYS A 1136 39.64 -24.95 18.28
C LYS A 1136 40.90 -24.16 17.98
N LEU A 1137 40.85 -23.19 17.06
CA LEU A 1137 41.98 -22.31 16.75
C LEU A 1137 42.45 -21.52 17.98
N MET A 1138 41.52 -20.97 18.76
CA MET A 1138 41.84 -20.25 20.01
C MET A 1138 42.42 -21.18 21.09
N ALA A 1139 42.08 -22.47 21.09
CA ALA A 1139 42.64 -23.44 22.04
C ALA A 1139 44.04 -23.91 21.63
N GLU A 1140 44.31 -24.01 20.33
CA GLU A 1140 45.60 -24.44 19.77
C GLU A 1140 46.65 -23.32 19.80
N HIS A 1141 46.23 -22.05 19.61
CA HIS A 1141 47.15 -20.91 19.47
C HIS A 1141 46.94 -19.86 20.57
N PRO A 1142 47.85 -19.75 21.56
CA PRO A 1142 47.76 -18.78 22.65
C PRO A 1142 47.79 -17.31 22.20
N GLU A 1143 48.28 -17.04 20.98
CA GLU A 1143 48.33 -15.71 20.37
C GLU A 1143 46.91 -15.16 20.10
N TRP A 1144 45.90 -16.02 20.00
CA TRP A 1144 44.50 -15.65 19.78
C TRP A 1144 43.80 -15.39 21.12
N GLY A 1145 43.65 -14.12 21.46
CA GLY A 1145 42.96 -13.66 22.67
C GLY A 1145 41.48 -13.34 22.46
N SER A 1146 40.91 -12.62 23.43
CA SER A 1146 39.54 -12.07 23.38
C SER A 1146 39.32 -11.04 22.27
N SER A 1147 40.39 -10.51 21.67
CA SER A 1147 40.38 -9.64 20.50
C SER A 1147 40.25 -10.39 19.17
N SER A 1148 40.13 -11.72 19.18
CA SER A 1148 40.02 -12.52 17.95
C SER A 1148 38.58 -12.55 17.46
N ILE A 1149 38.35 -12.10 16.22
CA ILE A 1149 37.02 -12.05 15.60
C ILE A 1149 36.90 -12.98 14.38
N CYS A 1150 35.68 -13.41 14.08
CA CYS A 1150 35.29 -14.01 12.81
C CYS A 1150 34.48 -13.00 12.02
N ILE A 1151 34.98 -12.57 10.87
CA ILE A 1151 34.24 -11.75 9.91
C ILE A 1151 33.58 -12.67 8.90
N THR A 1152 32.26 -12.60 8.77
CA THR A 1152 31.52 -13.33 7.74
C THR A 1152 31.07 -12.38 6.63
N ALA A 1153 31.41 -12.74 5.39
CA ALA A 1153 30.99 -12.06 4.17
C ALA A 1153 29.90 -12.87 3.46
N SER A 1154 28.65 -12.48 3.69
CA SER A 1154 27.46 -13.10 3.10
C SER A 1154 27.19 -12.57 1.70
N PHE A 1155 27.04 -13.50 0.76
CA PHE A 1155 26.82 -13.24 -0.65
C PHE A 1155 25.33 -13.23 -1.00
N THR A 1156 24.69 -12.07 -0.85
CA THR A 1156 23.33 -11.82 -1.32
C THR A 1156 23.33 -11.40 -2.81
N PRO A 1157 22.27 -11.69 -3.59
CA PRO A 1157 22.22 -11.26 -4.98
C PRO A 1157 22.40 -9.75 -5.13
N GLY A 1158 23.50 -9.32 -5.78
CA GLY A 1158 23.82 -7.91 -6.02
C GLY A 1158 24.44 -7.14 -4.85
N SER A 1159 24.68 -7.77 -3.70
CA SER A 1159 25.27 -7.11 -2.53
C SER A 1159 26.12 -8.04 -1.67
N VAL A 1160 26.87 -7.47 -0.73
CA VAL A 1160 27.61 -8.21 0.29
C VAL A 1160 27.20 -7.70 1.65
N SER A 1161 26.82 -8.60 2.56
CA SER A 1161 26.63 -8.27 3.98
C SER A 1161 27.82 -8.74 4.79
N LEU A 1162 28.39 -7.85 5.59
CA LEU A 1162 29.50 -8.13 6.49
C LEU A 1162 28.99 -8.12 7.92
N SER A 1163 29.36 -9.15 8.69
CA SER A 1163 29.15 -9.17 10.14
C SER A 1163 30.39 -9.69 10.83
N ALA A 1164 30.76 -9.07 11.94
CA ALA A 1164 31.90 -9.46 12.76
C ALA A 1164 31.39 -10.00 14.10
N HIS A 1165 31.93 -11.15 14.52
CA HIS A 1165 31.54 -11.81 15.75
C HIS A 1165 32.77 -12.23 16.57
N SER A 1166 32.65 -12.15 17.88
CA SER A 1166 33.57 -12.72 18.86
C SER A 1166 32.89 -13.88 19.58
N LEU A 1167 33.68 -14.79 20.15
CA LEU A 1167 33.14 -15.88 20.95
C LEU A 1167 32.98 -15.45 22.41
N THR A 1168 31.84 -15.79 23.00
CA THR A 1168 31.67 -15.69 24.45
C THR A 1168 32.40 -16.86 25.13
N VAL A 1169 32.68 -16.74 26.43
CA VAL A 1169 33.32 -17.82 27.21
C VAL A 1169 32.53 -19.13 27.07
N ALA A 1170 31.20 -19.06 27.13
CA ALA A 1170 30.33 -20.24 26.95
C ALA A 1170 30.44 -20.83 25.53
N GLY A 1171 30.54 -19.98 24.51
CA GLY A 1171 30.76 -20.42 23.13
C GLY A 1171 32.11 -21.10 22.92
N PHE A 1172 33.18 -20.56 23.51
CA PHE A 1172 34.51 -21.16 23.49
C PHE A 1172 34.53 -22.54 24.16
N GLU A 1173 33.93 -22.66 25.35
CA GLU A 1173 33.89 -23.94 26.07
C GLU A 1173 33.07 -25.02 25.37
N TRP A 1174 31.98 -24.63 24.72
CA TRP A 1174 31.15 -25.53 23.92
C TRP A 1174 31.88 -25.93 22.63
N GLY A 1175 32.41 -24.97 21.88
CA GLY A 1175 33.06 -25.19 20.60
C GLY A 1175 34.30 -26.08 20.69
N ARG A 1176 35.12 -25.95 21.75
CA ARG A 1176 36.29 -26.83 21.96
C ARG A 1176 35.93 -28.29 22.24
N LYS A 1177 34.74 -28.54 22.81
CA LYS A 1177 34.24 -29.88 23.16
C LYS A 1177 33.43 -30.51 22.02
N ASN A 1178 32.90 -29.70 21.11
CA ASN A 1178 32.03 -30.17 20.06
C ASN A 1178 32.78 -31.04 19.02
N GLN A 1179 32.23 -32.22 18.78
CA GLN A 1179 32.71 -33.18 17.76
C GLN A 1179 31.67 -33.40 16.65
N ASP A 1180 30.42 -32.96 16.83
CA ASP A 1180 29.35 -33.12 15.85
C ASP A 1180 29.37 -31.98 14.82
N THR A 1181 29.41 -32.34 13.54
CA THR A 1181 29.39 -31.42 12.39
C THR A 1181 28.00 -31.31 11.75
N SER A 1182 26.95 -31.81 12.40
CA SER A 1182 25.57 -31.64 11.97
C SER A 1182 25.13 -30.16 11.94
N VAL A 1183 24.06 -29.85 11.19
CA VAL A 1183 23.59 -28.46 10.98
C VAL A 1183 23.09 -27.83 12.27
N ASN A 1184 22.56 -28.62 13.22
CA ASN A 1184 22.07 -28.15 14.52
C ASN A 1184 22.55 -29.12 15.63
N PRO A 1185 23.79 -28.98 16.10
CA PRO A 1185 24.33 -29.85 17.13
C PRO A 1185 23.69 -29.58 18.50
N PRO A 1186 23.58 -30.60 19.37
CA PRO A 1186 22.95 -30.48 20.67
C PRO A 1186 23.68 -29.48 21.58
N GLY A 1187 22.91 -28.62 22.25
CA GLY A 1187 23.44 -27.62 23.18
C GLY A 1187 23.88 -26.30 22.53
N PHE A 1188 23.83 -26.16 21.20
CA PHE A 1188 24.11 -24.89 20.51
C PHE A 1188 23.09 -23.80 20.89
N ASN A 1189 23.59 -22.59 21.15
CA ASN A 1189 22.77 -21.41 21.43
C ASN A 1189 23.33 -20.20 20.66
N PRO A 1190 22.49 -19.42 19.94
CA PRO A 1190 22.93 -18.21 19.26
C PRO A 1190 23.70 -17.20 20.12
N ASN A 1191 23.48 -17.17 21.44
CA ASN A 1191 24.19 -16.31 22.38
C ASN A 1191 25.65 -16.76 22.65
N MET A 1192 26.12 -17.84 22.02
CA MET A 1192 27.52 -18.28 22.08
C MET A 1192 28.48 -17.38 21.30
N SER A 1193 27.95 -16.57 20.37
CA SER A 1193 28.69 -15.54 19.65
C SER A 1193 28.12 -14.16 19.94
N GLU A 1194 28.98 -13.17 20.11
CA GLU A 1194 28.60 -11.78 20.31
C GLU A 1194 29.07 -10.93 19.12
N ARG A 1195 28.22 -10.03 18.62
CA ARG A 1195 28.59 -9.13 17.52
C ARG A 1195 29.55 -8.06 17.98
N VAL A 1196 30.48 -7.71 17.10
CA VAL A 1196 31.51 -6.71 17.36
C VAL A 1196 31.49 -5.63 16.29
N GLN A 1197 31.95 -4.43 16.64
CA GLN A 1197 31.91 -3.29 15.74
C GLN A 1197 32.91 -3.43 14.60
N LEU A 1198 32.42 -3.35 13.37
CA LEU A 1198 33.21 -3.39 12.14
C LEU A 1198 33.00 -2.09 11.35
N LEU A 1199 34.10 -1.49 10.87
CA LEU A 1199 34.09 -0.30 10.03
C LEU A 1199 34.84 -0.56 8.73
N LEU A 1200 34.33 0.02 7.64
CA LEU A 1200 35.01 0.06 6.35
C LEU A 1200 35.69 1.41 6.19
N SER A 1201 36.95 1.40 5.75
CA SER A 1201 37.70 2.62 5.50
C SER A 1201 38.36 2.61 4.12
N ASP A 1202 38.22 3.75 3.43
CA ASP A 1202 38.90 4.06 2.17
C ASP A 1202 40.22 4.81 2.41
N ARG A 1203 40.53 5.20 3.66
CA ARG A 1203 41.72 5.99 4.02
C ARG A 1203 42.95 5.14 4.30
N ILE A 1204 42.73 3.90 4.73
CA ILE A 1204 43.80 2.95 5.01
C ILE A 1204 43.89 1.97 3.86
N LEU A 1205 45.11 1.60 3.49
CA LEU A 1205 45.41 0.50 2.59
C LEU A 1205 46.07 -0.60 3.41
N GLY A 1206 45.63 -1.83 3.19
CA GLY A 1206 46.36 -2.98 3.73
C GLY A 1206 46.96 -3.86 2.64
N MET A 1207 47.80 -4.79 3.06
CA MET A 1207 48.54 -5.72 2.22
C MET A 1207 47.92 -7.13 2.20
N THR A 1208 48.20 -7.90 1.15
CA THR A 1208 47.80 -9.31 1.02
C THR A 1208 49.03 -10.20 1.04
N LEU A 1209 49.01 -11.24 1.87
CA LEU A 1209 50.05 -12.26 1.91
C LEU A 1209 49.48 -13.56 1.32
N VAL A 1210 50.26 -14.24 0.49
CA VAL A 1210 49.88 -15.51 -0.14
C VAL A 1210 50.94 -16.58 0.12
N PRO A 1211 50.62 -17.88 -0.01
CA PRO A 1211 51.61 -18.93 0.14
C PRO A 1211 52.71 -18.82 -0.93
N GLU A 1212 53.94 -19.17 -0.57
CA GLU A 1212 55.05 -19.30 -1.52
C GLU A 1212 54.67 -20.34 -2.61
N GLY A 1213 54.71 -19.94 -3.89
CA GLY A 1213 54.13 -20.71 -4.99
C GLY A 1213 52.70 -20.33 -5.38
N ARG A 1214 52.10 -19.32 -4.73
CA ARG A 1214 50.79 -18.68 -5.02
C ARG A 1214 49.54 -19.56 -4.90
N VAL A 1215 49.68 -20.87 -4.73
CA VAL A 1215 48.57 -21.83 -4.59
C VAL A 1215 48.01 -21.80 -3.17
N TRP A 1216 46.74 -21.43 -3.04
CA TRP A 1216 46.03 -21.45 -1.76
C TRP A 1216 44.79 -22.35 -1.77
N ASN A 1217 44.19 -22.62 -2.94
CA ASN A 1217 42.97 -23.44 -3.04
C ASN A 1217 43.28 -24.92 -3.35
N TYR A 1218 42.98 -25.80 -2.40
CA TYR A 1218 43.18 -27.25 -2.54
C TYR A 1218 41.87 -28.04 -2.79
N GLY A 1219 40.73 -27.36 -2.94
CA GLY A 1219 39.42 -28.03 -3.05
C GLY A 1219 39.05 -28.59 -4.42
N ILE A 1220 39.78 -28.24 -5.48
CA ILE A 1220 39.43 -28.60 -6.87
C ILE A 1220 40.33 -29.74 -7.37
N GLY A 1221 41.51 -29.42 -7.91
CA GLY A 1221 42.40 -30.38 -8.57
C GLY A 1221 43.57 -30.87 -7.72
N LEU A 1222 43.78 -30.26 -6.55
CA LEU A 1222 44.90 -30.54 -5.63
C LEU A 1222 44.43 -31.25 -4.34
N THR A 1223 43.21 -31.77 -4.33
CA THR A 1223 42.56 -32.36 -3.15
C THR A 1223 43.38 -33.49 -2.51
N GLN A 1224 44.10 -34.28 -3.31
CA GLN A 1224 44.95 -35.36 -2.81
C GLN A 1224 46.22 -34.87 -2.10
N LEU A 1225 46.66 -33.64 -2.37
CA LEU A 1225 47.84 -33.02 -1.77
C LEU A 1225 47.52 -32.25 -0.47
N TRP A 1226 46.24 -32.16 -0.11
CA TRP A 1226 45.78 -31.48 1.09
C TRP A 1226 46.06 -32.30 2.35
N SER A 1227 46.69 -31.67 3.35
CA SER A 1227 46.80 -32.24 4.70
C SER A 1227 46.71 -31.13 5.76
N PRO A 1228 46.09 -31.37 6.94
CA PRO A 1228 46.01 -30.37 8.01
C PRO A 1228 47.38 -29.93 8.57
N GLY A 1229 48.43 -30.73 8.35
CA GLY A 1229 49.80 -30.47 8.80
C GLY A 1229 50.72 -29.85 7.73
N ILE A 1230 50.18 -29.37 6.61
CA ILE A 1230 50.98 -28.83 5.51
C ILE A 1230 51.84 -27.64 5.97
N SER A 1231 53.15 -27.68 5.69
CA SER A 1231 54.07 -26.56 5.96
C SER A 1231 54.04 -25.57 4.79
N TYR A 1232 53.88 -24.29 5.08
CA TYR A 1232 53.86 -23.22 4.08
C TYR A 1232 54.58 -21.97 4.61
N ASN A 1233 55.20 -21.24 3.69
CA ASN A 1233 55.75 -19.90 3.92
C ASN A 1233 54.87 -18.86 3.20
N MET A 1234 54.98 -17.60 3.60
CA MET A 1234 54.17 -16.51 3.05
C MET A 1234 55.04 -15.54 2.25
N THR A 1235 54.47 -14.96 1.20
CA THR A 1235 55.10 -13.91 0.39
C THR A 1235 54.09 -12.80 0.10
N LEU A 1236 54.58 -11.57 -0.06
CA LEU A 1236 53.76 -10.42 -0.44
C LEU A 1236 53.41 -10.50 -1.93
N ASP A 1237 52.15 -10.80 -2.25
CA ASP A 1237 51.64 -10.84 -3.62
C ASP A 1237 50.10 -10.72 -3.64
N THR A 1238 49.53 -10.60 -4.83
CA THR A 1238 48.09 -10.66 -5.05
C THR A 1238 47.57 -12.10 -5.06
N PRO A 1239 46.43 -12.40 -4.40
CA PRO A 1239 45.85 -13.73 -4.40
C PRO A 1239 45.34 -14.11 -5.79
N LEU A 1240 45.67 -15.34 -6.22
CA LEU A 1240 45.08 -15.93 -7.41
C LEU A 1240 43.56 -16.08 -7.24
N LEU A 1241 42.80 -15.96 -8.34
CA LEU A 1241 41.36 -16.21 -8.33
C LEU A 1241 41.06 -17.68 -7.96
N PHE A 1242 39.90 -17.95 -7.34
CA PHE A 1242 39.50 -19.32 -6.95
C PHE A 1242 39.66 -20.33 -8.10
N TRP A 1243 39.33 -19.93 -9.33
CA TRP A 1243 39.38 -20.75 -10.55
C TRP A 1243 40.62 -20.53 -11.43
N ALA A 1244 41.73 -20.04 -10.86
CA ALA A 1244 43.01 -19.88 -11.56
C ALA A 1244 43.59 -21.23 -12.05
N GLU A 1245 44.46 -21.19 -13.07
CA GLU A 1245 45.00 -22.38 -13.73
C GLU A 1245 45.83 -23.24 -12.77
N GLU A 1246 46.58 -22.60 -11.89
CA GLU A 1246 47.48 -23.20 -10.90
C GLU A 1246 46.72 -24.00 -9.81
N HIS A 1247 45.44 -23.69 -9.58
CA HIS A 1247 44.58 -24.42 -8.64
C HIS A 1247 43.99 -25.72 -9.23
N ARG A 1248 44.13 -25.94 -10.55
CA ARG A 1248 43.52 -27.06 -11.29
C ARG A 1248 44.43 -27.69 -12.35
N PRO A 1249 45.68 -28.06 -12.00
CA PRO A 1249 46.64 -28.58 -13.00
C PRO A 1249 46.16 -29.86 -13.69
N ALA A 1250 45.40 -30.72 -13.00
CA ALA A 1250 44.86 -31.96 -13.58
C ALA A 1250 43.98 -31.72 -14.82
N CYS A 1251 43.16 -30.66 -14.83
CA CYS A 1251 42.29 -30.35 -15.97
C CYS A 1251 43.05 -29.88 -17.23
N ILE A 1252 44.32 -29.50 -17.08
CA ILE A 1252 45.16 -28.96 -18.16
C ILE A 1252 46.13 -30.03 -18.67
N LEU A 1253 46.62 -30.91 -17.79
CA LEU A 1253 47.53 -32.00 -18.14
C LEU A 1253 46.88 -33.01 -19.09
N ASP A 1254 45.58 -33.25 -18.98
CA ASP A 1254 44.82 -34.10 -19.91
C ASP A 1254 44.83 -33.61 -21.37
N PHE A 1255 45.15 -32.33 -21.63
CA PHE A 1255 45.23 -31.76 -22.98
C PHE A 1255 46.63 -31.78 -23.61
N ARG A 1256 47.70 -32.09 -22.86
CA ARG A 1256 49.09 -32.10 -23.39
C ARG A 1256 49.57 -33.47 -23.89
N CYS A 1257 48.81 -34.54 -23.67
CA CYS A 1257 49.13 -35.89 -24.15
C CYS A 1257 48.21 -36.40 -25.27
N ALA A 1258 47.53 -35.50 -25.99
CA ALA A 1258 46.75 -35.82 -27.20
C ALA A 1258 47.32 -35.10 -28.43
#